data_AF-A0A9N9CPK1-F1
#
_entry.id   AF-A0A9N9CPK1-F1
#
_cell.length_a   1.000
_cell.length_b   1.000
_cell.length_c   1.000
_cell.angle_alpha   90.00
_cell.angle_beta   90.00
_cell.angle_gamma   90.00
#
_symmetry.space_group_name_H-M   'P 1'
#
loop_
_entity.id
_entity.type
_entity.pdbx_description
1 polymer ?
#
loop_
_entity_poly.entity_id
_entity_poly.type
_entity_poly.pdbx_seq_one_letter_code
_entity_poly.pdbx_strand_id
1 'polypeptide(L)'
;MWSILTRKRLAYTSLASLATGGISYYQYSSSARKRRDEQQHLIRTYLSRLAPEFLITEVNADAGNNNSFAYLESTYDRPHTLWTPPSRKEIISLLQGKSKDGTPIAHNKDESPPFDLLIVGGGATGTGAALDAATRGLKVALVERDDFAAGTSSRSTKLVHGGVRYLEKAFWELDYEQYKLVREALHERATFLHIAPHLSIHLPIMLPIYKWWQLGYYWVGSKAYSFLAGKENVESSYFLTRSKALEAFPMLKKDKLVGAMIYYDGQHNDARMNVAIALTAIASGAVIANHTEVIELLKDKNGIVNGARVRDTLTGDEWDVKAKGVINATGPFTDALRFMDNPKTENIVAPSSGVHVVLPNYYSPGNMGLVDPATSDGRVIFFLPWQGNTIAGTTDSPTEVTYNPMPKEEEVQWILDEIRRYLSLEIKVRRGDVLAAWSGIRPLVRDPSAKNSADLVRNHMIHVSDSKLITVAGGKWTTYRAMAEEAIDKAIEVFELKPHNPCITRHVKLIGSHGYSKTMFIKLIQQFGLETEIAQHLTNSYGDRAWAVAALAQPTGKRWPVFGKRLSPFYPYVDSEVRYAVRREYACTLVDVIARRTRLAFLNAQAALDSLPLIVDIMTEELGWSEQRQSKEYEQAIDFLLTMGLPPPKEKLTLDKAKTALQAGQRPEHHAFYSRSRFQPEELASFQKIYADLDVKGDGYIQVDDIAEILGLLGYSVHVNDVNAILDGMKLDRAGAIEFEEFLEVMSGIKEIQLQTSYAKMLDQPRIPIERASGGI
;
A
#
# COMPACT_ATOMS: atom_id res chain seq x y z
N MET A 1 26.16 42.44 70.48
CA MET A 1 24.75 42.09 70.17
C MET A 1 24.57 41.28 68.87
N TRP A 2 25.65 40.82 68.21
CA TRP A 2 25.61 39.87 67.08
C TRP A 2 26.27 38.51 67.40
N SER A 3 26.37 38.16 68.70
CA SER A 3 26.94 36.88 69.17
C SER A 3 25.98 36.04 70.04
N ILE A 4 24.75 36.51 70.26
CA ILE A 4 23.71 35.78 71.03
C ILE A 4 22.61 35.20 70.11
N LEU A 5 22.60 35.54 68.82
CA LEU A 5 21.61 35.02 67.85
C LEU A 5 22.05 33.77 67.07
N THR A 6 23.31 33.33 67.20
CA THR A 6 23.85 32.18 66.42
C THR A 6 23.93 30.85 67.17
N ARG A 7 23.48 30.77 68.43
CA ARG A 7 23.47 29.50 69.20
C ARG A 7 22.10 28.88 69.48
N LYS A 8 20.99 29.53 69.09
CA LYS A 8 19.63 28.95 69.23
C LYS A 8 19.03 28.37 67.95
N ARG A 9 19.73 28.44 66.80
CA ARG A 9 19.22 27.90 65.51
C ARG A 9 19.78 26.54 65.08
N LEU A 10 20.77 26.00 65.80
CA LEU A 10 21.40 24.70 65.47
C LEU A 10 20.95 23.53 66.35
N ALA A 11 20.22 23.76 67.44
CA ALA A 11 19.68 22.69 68.28
C ALA A 11 18.27 22.21 67.87
N TYR A 12 17.56 22.97 67.03
CA TYR A 12 16.20 22.62 66.59
C TYR A 12 16.15 21.88 65.24
N THR A 13 17.24 21.83 64.49
CA THR A 13 17.30 21.17 63.17
C THR A 13 17.87 19.75 63.18
N SER A 14 18.41 19.28 64.31
CA SER A 14 18.98 17.92 64.41
C SER A 14 18.09 16.92 65.15
N LEU A 15 17.07 17.38 65.90
CA LEU A 15 16.11 16.52 66.60
C LEU A 15 14.77 16.34 65.83
N ALA A 16 14.45 17.22 64.88
CA ALA A 16 13.24 17.09 64.06
C ALA A 16 13.40 16.08 62.90
N SER A 17 14.64 15.71 62.54
CA SER A 17 14.94 14.89 61.36
C SER A 17 15.07 13.39 61.64
N LEU A 18 15.15 12.98 62.91
CA LEU A 18 15.25 11.57 63.31
C LEU A 18 13.94 10.98 63.87
N ALA A 19 12.99 11.83 64.29
CA ALA A 19 11.68 11.39 64.80
C ALA A 19 10.58 11.30 63.71
N THR A 20 10.73 11.99 62.58
CA THR A 20 9.73 12.00 61.48
C THR A 20 9.94 10.90 60.44
N GLY A 21 11.15 10.33 60.33
CA GLY A 21 11.46 9.25 59.39
C GLY A 21 10.98 7.86 59.83
N GLY A 22 11.04 7.54 61.13
CA GLY A 22 10.71 6.21 61.64
C GLY A 22 9.21 5.95 61.84
N ILE A 23 8.44 6.97 62.22
CA ILE A 23 7.01 6.83 62.54
C ILE A 23 6.14 6.90 61.27
N SER A 24 6.56 7.69 60.26
CA SER A 24 5.86 7.80 58.97
C SER A 24 5.89 6.49 58.16
N TYR A 25 6.96 5.70 58.26
CA TYR A 25 7.06 4.42 57.55
C TYR A 25 6.17 3.32 58.17
N TYR A 26 6.01 3.33 59.50
CA TYR A 26 5.21 2.33 60.22
C TYR A 26 3.69 2.64 60.19
N GLN A 27 3.31 3.92 60.21
CA GLN A 27 1.91 4.33 60.04
C GLN A 27 1.43 4.24 58.58
N TYR A 28 2.30 4.44 57.59
CA TYR A 28 1.94 4.25 56.17
C TYR A 28 1.76 2.76 55.81
N SER A 29 2.59 1.86 56.35
CA SER A 29 2.50 0.42 56.05
C SER A 29 1.29 -0.28 56.67
N SER A 30 0.86 0.11 57.88
CA SER A 30 -0.33 -0.41 58.55
C SER A 30 -1.64 0.12 57.94
N SER A 31 -1.65 1.39 57.52
CA SER A 31 -2.80 2.03 56.85
C SER A 31 -3.00 1.56 55.40
N ALA A 32 -1.94 1.08 54.73
CA ALA A 32 -2.01 0.53 53.38
C ALA A 32 -2.47 -0.94 53.35
N ARG A 33 -2.17 -1.74 54.38
CA ARG A 33 -2.69 -3.11 54.51
C ARG A 33 -4.20 -3.12 54.78
N LYS A 34 -4.68 -2.28 55.71
CA LYS A 34 -6.12 -2.22 56.04
C LYS A 34 -6.98 -1.72 54.85
N ARG A 35 -6.45 -0.77 54.06
CA ARG A 35 -7.09 -0.30 52.81
C ARG A 35 -7.03 -1.33 51.68
N ARG A 36 -6.00 -2.17 51.60
CA ARG A 36 -5.94 -3.29 50.64
C ARG A 36 -6.95 -4.37 50.96
N ASP A 37 -7.13 -4.72 52.23
CA ASP A 37 -8.09 -5.75 52.63
C ASP A 37 -9.53 -5.29 52.45
N GLU A 38 -9.83 -4.01 52.73
CA GLU A 38 -11.13 -3.40 52.45
C GLU A 38 -11.40 -3.25 50.94
N GLN A 39 -10.40 -2.88 50.12
CA GLN A 39 -10.53 -2.86 48.66
C GLN A 39 -10.67 -4.27 48.06
N GLN A 40 -9.92 -5.26 48.56
CA GLN A 40 -10.04 -6.65 48.11
C GLN A 40 -11.37 -7.27 48.52
N HIS A 41 -11.91 -6.90 49.68
CA HIS A 41 -13.25 -7.31 50.09
C HIS A 41 -14.32 -6.67 49.21
N LEU A 42 -14.25 -5.35 48.96
CA LEU A 42 -15.15 -4.65 48.03
C LEU A 42 -15.07 -5.21 46.60
N ILE A 43 -13.87 -5.52 46.10
CA ILE A 43 -13.66 -6.13 44.77
C ILE A 43 -14.20 -7.56 44.73
N ARG A 44 -13.97 -8.38 45.78
CA ARG A 44 -14.55 -9.73 45.87
C ARG A 44 -16.08 -9.70 45.96
N THR A 45 -16.65 -8.77 46.73
CA THR A 45 -18.10 -8.59 46.85
C THR A 45 -18.71 -8.08 45.52
N TYR A 46 -18.00 -7.22 44.79
CA TYR A 46 -18.42 -6.72 43.48
C TYR A 46 -18.33 -7.81 42.38
N LEU A 47 -17.26 -8.60 42.38
CA LEU A 47 -17.05 -9.72 41.46
C LEU A 47 -18.00 -10.90 41.74
N SER A 48 -18.39 -11.13 43.00
CA SER A 48 -19.35 -12.18 43.37
C SER A 48 -20.81 -11.87 43.02
N ARG A 49 -21.13 -10.62 42.64
CA ARG A 49 -22.48 -10.17 42.27
C ARG A 49 -22.74 -10.13 40.76
N LEU A 50 -21.73 -10.45 39.94
CA LEU A 50 -21.90 -10.69 38.51
C LEU A 50 -22.17 -12.18 38.31
N ALA A 51 -23.45 -12.52 38.19
CA ALA A 51 -23.94 -13.87 37.97
C ALA A 51 -23.51 -14.43 36.58
N PRO A 52 -23.56 -15.75 36.40
CA PRO A 52 -22.75 -16.52 35.46
C PRO A 52 -23.55 -17.04 34.27
N GLU A 53 -23.18 -16.68 33.05
CA GLU A 53 -23.54 -17.43 31.83
C GLU A 53 -22.36 -17.36 30.85
N PHE A 54 -22.13 -18.45 30.12
CA PHE A 54 -20.97 -18.79 29.28
C PHE A 54 -19.78 -19.47 29.97
N LEU A 55 -20.04 -20.67 30.49
CA LEU A 55 -19.08 -21.76 30.47
C LEU A 55 -19.78 -22.98 29.88
N ILE A 56 -19.51 -23.25 28.60
CA ILE A 56 -19.86 -24.51 27.93
C ILE A 56 -18.55 -25.20 27.57
N THR A 57 -18.19 -26.12 28.47
CA THR A 57 -17.65 -27.48 28.30
C THR A 57 -16.52 -27.72 27.29
N GLU A 58 -15.31 -27.95 27.84
CA GLU A 58 -14.39 -28.97 27.35
C GLU A 58 -14.82 -30.34 27.89
N VAL A 59 -14.85 -31.36 27.02
CA VAL A 59 -14.98 -32.77 27.39
C VAL A 59 -13.64 -33.47 27.12
N ASN A 60 -13.14 -34.16 28.15
CA ASN A 60 -11.99 -35.08 28.25
C ASN A 60 -11.96 -36.12 27.09
N ALA A 61 -10.89 -36.85 26.75
CA ALA A 61 -9.77 -37.44 27.50
C ALA A 61 -8.63 -37.76 26.48
N ASP A 62 -7.35 -37.90 26.83
CA ASP A 62 -6.81 -39.04 27.58
C ASP A 62 -5.45 -38.76 28.26
N ALA A 63 -5.25 -39.47 29.38
CA ALA A 63 -4.26 -39.23 30.41
C ALA A 63 -2.86 -39.85 30.17
N GLY A 64 -1.83 -39.27 30.78
CA GLY A 64 -0.49 -39.86 30.85
C GLY A 64 0.57 -39.04 31.61
N ASN A 65 0.39 -38.88 32.93
CA ASN A 65 1.41 -38.70 33.99
C ASN A 65 2.82 -38.11 33.64
N ASN A 66 3.13 -36.90 34.15
CA ASN A 66 4.04 -36.66 35.30
C ASN A 66 4.66 -35.25 35.31
N ASN A 67 4.58 -34.62 36.49
CA ASN A 67 5.44 -33.56 37.04
C ASN A 67 5.63 -32.24 36.28
N SER A 68 4.90 -31.20 36.71
CA SER A 68 5.56 -29.99 37.23
C SER A 68 4.60 -29.13 38.06
N PHE A 69 5.07 -28.72 39.23
CA PHE A 69 4.37 -27.86 40.17
C PHE A 69 4.10 -26.48 39.57
N ALA A 70 2.82 -26.07 39.65
CA ALA A 70 2.37 -24.74 39.34
C ALA A 70 2.89 -23.72 40.37
N TYR A 71 3.67 -22.74 39.90
CA TYR A 71 3.86 -21.47 40.61
C TYR A 71 3.05 -20.39 39.88
N LEU A 72 2.01 -19.91 40.56
CA LEU A 72 1.30 -18.67 40.26
C LEU A 72 2.20 -17.49 40.61
N GLU A 73 2.91 -16.95 39.61
CA GLU A 73 3.63 -15.67 39.75
C GLU A 73 3.49 -14.75 38.53
N SER A 74 3.06 -13.53 38.84
CA SER A 74 3.14 -12.26 38.09
C SER A 74 2.15 -12.02 36.92
N THR A 75 1.26 -11.06 37.15
CA THR A 75 0.43 -10.35 36.17
C THR A 75 1.26 -9.33 35.36
N TYR A 76 2.31 -9.80 34.70
CA TYR A 76 2.88 -9.10 33.56
C TYR A 76 2.49 -9.90 32.31
N ASP A 77 1.68 -9.28 31.46
CA ASP A 77 1.33 -9.77 30.11
C ASP A 77 2.57 -10.32 29.40
N ARG A 78 2.75 -11.65 29.45
CA ARG A 78 3.43 -12.34 28.37
C ARG A 78 2.54 -12.12 27.15
N PRO A 79 3.05 -11.62 26.01
CA PRO A 79 2.22 -11.56 24.82
C PRO A 79 1.72 -12.98 24.57
N HIS A 80 0.39 -13.17 24.60
CA HIS A 80 -0.26 -14.38 24.13
C HIS A 80 0.48 -14.84 22.87
N THR A 81 0.93 -16.09 22.81
CA THR A 81 1.70 -16.61 21.69
C THR A 81 1.04 -16.20 20.38
N LEU A 82 1.65 -15.27 19.66
CA LEU A 82 1.07 -14.70 18.45
C LEU A 82 0.87 -15.84 17.46
N TRP A 83 -0.37 -16.00 16.96
CA TRP A 83 -0.69 -17.01 15.96
C TRP A 83 0.33 -16.99 14.81
N THR A 84 0.72 -18.20 14.39
CA THR A 84 1.72 -18.44 13.36
C THR A 84 1.05 -19.18 12.20
N PRO A 85 1.18 -18.69 10.96
CA PRO A 85 0.65 -19.38 9.79
C PRO A 85 1.42 -20.68 9.53
N PRO A 86 0.76 -21.70 8.95
CA PRO A 86 1.45 -22.88 8.42
C PRO A 86 2.41 -22.49 7.29
N SER A 87 3.46 -23.27 7.09
CA SER A 87 4.39 -23.08 5.98
C SER A 87 3.70 -23.26 4.62
N ARG A 88 4.25 -22.63 3.56
CA ARG A 88 3.75 -22.82 2.19
C ARG A 88 3.77 -24.30 1.77
N LYS A 89 4.78 -25.05 2.21
CA LYS A 89 4.89 -26.50 1.96
C LYS A 89 3.73 -27.28 2.57
N GLU A 90 3.34 -26.97 3.81
CA GLU A 90 2.17 -27.59 4.44
C GLU A 90 0.88 -27.23 3.70
N ILE A 91 0.72 -25.98 3.28
CA ILE A 91 -0.42 -25.56 2.46
C ILE A 91 -0.49 -26.34 1.14
N ILE A 92 0.62 -26.47 0.41
CA ILE A 92 0.65 -27.25 -0.83
C ILE A 92 0.29 -28.71 -0.58
N SER A 93 0.80 -29.31 0.51
CA SER A 93 0.43 -30.67 0.93
C SER A 93 -1.08 -30.80 1.11
N LEU A 94 -1.71 -29.84 1.80
CA LEU A 94 -3.17 -29.81 2.00
C LEU A 94 -3.94 -29.65 0.68
N LEU A 95 -3.47 -28.80 -0.24
CA LEU A 95 -4.06 -28.65 -1.58
C LEU A 95 -3.96 -29.95 -2.40
N GLN A 96 -2.91 -30.73 -2.20
CA GLN A 96 -2.72 -32.06 -2.80
C GLN A 96 -3.53 -33.17 -2.11
N GLY A 97 -4.36 -32.85 -1.10
CA GLY A 97 -5.14 -33.83 -0.35
C GLY A 97 -4.32 -34.67 0.64
N LYS A 98 -3.14 -34.18 1.04
CA LYS A 98 -2.26 -34.82 2.04
C LYS A 98 -2.32 -34.05 3.35
N SER A 99 -2.19 -34.77 4.48
CA SER A 99 -2.11 -34.21 5.82
C SER A 99 -0.82 -33.40 5.99
N LYS A 100 -0.67 -32.74 7.14
CA LYS A 100 0.57 -32.01 7.47
C LYS A 100 1.80 -32.92 7.51
N ASP A 101 1.61 -34.19 7.86
CA ASP A 101 2.68 -35.20 7.94
C ASP A 101 2.89 -35.93 6.60
N GLY A 102 2.21 -35.49 5.53
CA GLY A 102 2.36 -36.05 4.18
C GLY A 102 1.59 -37.37 3.96
N THR A 103 0.85 -37.84 4.95
CA THR A 103 -0.07 -38.98 4.78
C THR A 103 -1.28 -38.55 3.96
N PRO A 104 -1.85 -39.38 3.07
CA PRO A 104 -3.12 -39.05 2.43
C PRO A 104 -4.16 -38.71 3.50
N ILE A 105 -4.86 -37.57 3.36
CA ILE A 105 -6.01 -37.30 4.23
C ILE A 105 -7.01 -38.39 3.88
N ALA A 106 -7.40 -39.21 4.86
CA ALA A 106 -8.38 -40.26 4.65
C ALA A 106 -9.62 -39.62 4.02
N HIS A 107 -9.85 -39.88 2.73
CA HIS A 107 -11.11 -39.51 2.10
C HIS A 107 -12.18 -40.22 2.92
N ASN A 108 -13.23 -39.49 3.30
CA ASN A 108 -14.42 -40.15 3.83
C ASN A 108 -14.80 -41.25 2.84
N LYS A 109 -15.39 -42.34 3.34
CA LYS A 109 -15.91 -43.43 2.49
C LYS A 109 -16.87 -42.92 1.40
N ASP A 110 -17.39 -41.70 1.56
CA ASP A 110 -18.05 -40.92 0.53
C ASP A 110 -17.01 -40.14 -0.29
N GLU A 111 -16.93 -40.38 -1.60
CA GLU A 111 -16.06 -39.75 -2.63
C GLU A 111 -16.19 -38.20 -2.75
N SER A 112 -16.66 -37.52 -1.72
CA SER A 112 -16.81 -36.07 -1.63
C SER A 112 -15.46 -35.33 -1.80
N PRO A 113 -15.44 -34.23 -2.59
CA PRO A 113 -14.22 -33.46 -2.78
C PRO A 113 -13.74 -32.84 -1.46
N PRO A 114 -12.42 -32.63 -1.28
CA PRO A 114 -11.83 -32.16 -0.03
C PRO A 114 -12.24 -30.73 0.33
N PHE A 115 -12.62 -29.92 -0.66
CA PHE A 115 -13.05 -28.54 -0.49
C PHE A 115 -14.51 -28.34 -0.94
N ASP A 116 -15.22 -27.47 -0.24
CA ASP A 116 -16.52 -26.96 -0.69
C ASP A 116 -16.31 -25.97 -1.84
N LEU A 117 -15.31 -25.08 -1.72
CA LEU A 117 -15.02 -24.04 -2.72
C LEU A 117 -13.53 -23.98 -3.04
N LEU A 118 -13.23 -23.83 -4.34
CA LEU A 118 -11.93 -23.38 -4.84
C LEU A 118 -12.09 -21.96 -5.41
N ILE A 119 -11.36 -21.00 -4.84
CA ILE A 119 -11.35 -19.61 -5.27
C ILE A 119 -10.07 -19.36 -6.08
N VAL A 120 -10.20 -18.75 -7.25
CA VAL A 120 -9.07 -18.45 -8.14
C VAL A 120 -8.83 -16.94 -8.16
N GLY A 121 -7.64 -16.53 -7.69
CA GLY A 121 -7.23 -15.13 -7.57
C GLY A 121 -7.13 -14.66 -6.10
N GLY A 122 -5.95 -14.22 -5.69
CA GLY A 122 -5.59 -13.72 -4.37
C GLY A 122 -5.57 -12.19 -4.27
N GLY A 123 -6.38 -11.51 -5.07
CA GLY A 123 -6.72 -10.10 -4.90
C GLY A 123 -7.79 -9.87 -3.83
N ALA A 124 -8.24 -8.62 -3.67
CA ALA A 124 -9.19 -8.23 -2.62
C ALA A 124 -10.50 -9.02 -2.70
N THR A 125 -11.01 -9.25 -3.91
CA THR A 125 -12.22 -10.04 -4.15
C THR A 125 -12.07 -11.48 -3.67
N GLY A 126 -11.01 -12.18 -4.09
CA GLY A 126 -10.84 -13.59 -3.78
C GLY A 126 -10.42 -13.83 -2.33
N THR A 127 -9.52 -13.01 -1.76
CA THR A 127 -9.16 -13.12 -0.34
C THR A 127 -10.32 -12.77 0.57
N GLY A 128 -11.14 -11.78 0.21
CA GLY A 128 -12.38 -11.45 0.90
C GLY A 128 -13.39 -12.61 0.87
N ALA A 129 -13.60 -13.22 -0.29
CA ALA A 129 -14.47 -14.39 -0.45
C ALA A 129 -13.96 -15.59 0.36
N ALA A 130 -12.65 -15.83 0.37
CA ALA A 130 -12.04 -16.88 1.17
C ALA A 130 -12.23 -16.66 2.67
N LEU A 131 -12.05 -15.42 3.14
CA LEU A 131 -12.28 -15.06 4.54
C LEU A 131 -13.75 -15.28 4.93
N ASP A 132 -14.68 -14.79 4.12
CA ASP A 132 -16.10 -14.96 4.38
C ASP A 132 -16.48 -16.44 4.46
N ALA A 133 -16.19 -17.21 3.42
CA ALA A 133 -16.51 -18.63 3.37
C ALA A 133 -15.87 -19.43 4.53
N ALA A 134 -14.61 -19.13 4.88
CA ALA A 134 -13.95 -19.79 6.02
C ALA A 134 -14.63 -19.44 7.36
N THR A 135 -15.01 -18.18 7.58
CA THR A 135 -15.69 -17.78 8.83
C THR A 135 -17.12 -18.31 8.95
N ARG A 136 -17.75 -18.65 7.81
CA ARG A 136 -19.01 -19.41 7.76
C ARG A 136 -18.82 -20.91 8.00
N GLY A 137 -17.57 -21.39 8.10
CA GLY A 137 -17.20 -22.77 8.37
C GLY A 137 -17.14 -23.68 7.15
N LEU A 138 -17.06 -23.12 5.93
CA LEU A 138 -16.86 -23.88 4.71
C LEU A 138 -15.39 -24.31 4.55
N LYS A 139 -15.14 -25.45 3.90
CA LYS A 139 -13.79 -25.87 3.52
C LYS A 139 -13.37 -25.17 2.23
N VAL A 140 -12.43 -24.25 2.33
CA VAL A 140 -12.07 -23.36 1.21
C VAL A 140 -10.61 -23.52 0.82
N ALA A 141 -10.37 -23.67 -0.47
CA ALA A 141 -9.07 -23.51 -1.09
C ALA A 141 -9.01 -22.17 -1.86
N LEU A 142 -7.86 -21.49 -1.86
CA LEU A 142 -7.58 -20.37 -2.76
C LEU A 142 -6.19 -20.53 -3.39
N VAL A 143 -6.10 -20.25 -4.69
CA VAL A 143 -4.82 -20.21 -5.42
C VAL A 143 -4.64 -18.87 -6.12
N GLU A 144 -3.43 -18.32 -6.05
CA GLU A 144 -3.00 -17.08 -6.69
C GLU A 144 -1.74 -17.35 -7.51
N ARG A 145 -1.76 -17.02 -8.80
CA ARG A 145 -0.65 -17.28 -9.74
C ARG A 145 0.63 -16.60 -9.31
N ASP A 146 0.54 -15.34 -8.90
CA ASP A 146 1.66 -14.51 -8.50
C ASP A 146 1.67 -14.42 -6.96
N ASP A 147 1.85 -13.23 -6.38
CA ASP A 147 1.72 -13.02 -4.93
C ASP A 147 0.37 -12.40 -4.57
N PHE A 148 -0.02 -12.48 -3.29
CA PHE A 148 -1.24 -11.85 -2.81
C PHE A 148 -1.24 -10.35 -3.15
N ALA A 149 -2.33 -9.87 -3.75
CA ALA A 149 -2.48 -8.52 -4.31
C ALA A 149 -1.53 -8.13 -5.45
N ALA A 150 -0.83 -9.06 -6.10
CA ALA A 150 0.11 -8.73 -7.19
C ALA A 150 -0.55 -8.06 -8.41
N GLY A 151 -1.87 -8.23 -8.62
CA GLY A 151 -2.63 -7.53 -9.65
C GLY A 151 -3.10 -6.11 -9.25
N THR A 152 -4.33 -5.76 -9.62
CA THR A 152 -4.93 -4.42 -9.39
C THR A 152 -5.03 -4.05 -7.91
N SER A 153 -5.19 -5.02 -7.01
CA SER A 153 -5.37 -4.78 -5.56
C SER A 153 -4.15 -4.18 -4.84
N SER A 154 -3.02 -3.97 -5.53
CA SER A 154 -1.86 -3.23 -5.01
C SER A 154 -1.57 -1.92 -5.76
N ARG A 155 -2.43 -1.56 -6.72
CA ARG A 155 -2.28 -0.43 -7.66
C ARG A 155 -3.52 0.45 -7.66
N SER A 156 -4.04 0.74 -6.47
CA SER A 156 -5.16 1.65 -6.27
C SER A 156 -4.68 3.05 -5.84
N THR A 157 -5.56 4.05 -5.86
CA THR A 157 -5.30 5.38 -5.28
C THR A 157 -5.08 5.36 -3.76
N LYS A 158 -5.20 4.19 -3.12
CA LYS A 158 -5.03 3.99 -1.67
C LYS A 158 -6.10 4.68 -0.82
N LEU A 159 -7.23 5.03 -1.43
CA LEU A 159 -8.40 5.58 -0.76
C LEU A 159 -9.48 4.50 -0.61
N VAL A 160 -10.13 4.54 0.56
CA VAL A 160 -11.39 3.86 0.84
C VAL A 160 -12.48 4.92 0.70
N HIS A 161 -12.76 5.31 -0.54
CA HIS A 161 -13.59 6.48 -0.82
C HIS A 161 -15.09 6.15 -0.86
N GLY A 162 -15.92 7.03 -0.31
CA GLY A 162 -17.39 6.90 -0.46
C GLY A 162 -17.93 7.45 -1.79
N GLY A 163 -17.10 8.15 -2.57
CA GLY A 163 -17.44 8.54 -3.94
C GLY A 163 -18.31 9.79 -4.06
N VAL A 164 -17.81 10.92 -3.53
CA VAL A 164 -18.50 12.22 -3.50
C VAL A 164 -18.99 12.68 -4.90
N ARG A 165 -18.28 12.33 -5.98
CA ARG A 165 -18.71 12.65 -7.36
C ARG A 165 -19.99 11.91 -7.77
N TYR A 166 -20.17 10.67 -7.33
CA TYR A 166 -21.40 9.93 -7.63
C TYR A 166 -22.61 10.55 -6.93
N LEU A 167 -22.37 11.30 -5.85
CA LEU A 167 -23.42 12.01 -5.15
C LEU A 167 -24.04 13.13 -6.00
N GLU A 168 -23.22 13.79 -6.81
CA GLU A 168 -23.68 14.80 -7.76
C GLU A 168 -24.68 14.18 -8.74
N LYS A 169 -24.32 13.05 -9.37
CA LYS A 169 -25.25 12.33 -10.27
C LYS A 169 -26.47 11.77 -9.54
N ALA A 170 -26.29 11.18 -8.36
CA ALA A 170 -27.38 10.61 -7.58
C ALA A 170 -28.46 11.66 -7.25
N PHE A 171 -28.07 12.90 -6.91
CA PHE A 171 -29.04 13.95 -6.60
C PHE A 171 -29.55 14.70 -7.83
N TRP A 172 -28.69 15.06 -8.78
CA TRP A 172 -29.12 15.87 -9.94
C TRP A 172 -29.79 15.04 -11.03
N GLU A 173 -29.36 13.80 -11.23
CA GLU A 173 -29.93 12.87 -12.22
C GLU A 173 -30.94 11.90 -11.60
N LEU A 174 -31.17 11.98 -10.27
CA LEU A 174 -32.05 11.06 -9.50
C LEU A 174 -31.69 9.58 -9.70
N ASP A 175 -30.41 9.29 -9.91
CA ASP A 175 -29.90 7.94 -10.16
C ASP A 175 -29.80 7.14 -8.83
N TYR A 176 -30.79 6.27 -8.61
CA TYR A 176 -30.88 5.44 -7.40
C TYR A 176 -29.72 4.46 -7.26
N GLU A 177 -29.17 3.95 -8.36
CA GLU A 177 -28.04 3.01 -8.32
C GLU A 177 -26.77 3.72 -7.86
N GLN A 178 -26.55 4.98 -8.28
CA GLN A 178 -25.47 5.82 -7.75
C GLN A 178 -25.65 6.11 -6.26
N TYR A 179 -26.88 6.39 -5.83
CA TYR A 179 -27.19 6.60 -4.42
C TYR A 179 -26.85 5.37 -3.56
N LYS A 180 -27.30 4.17 -4.00
CA LYS A 180 -27.02 2.90 -3.32
C LYS A 180 -25.52 2.65 -3.21
N LEU A 181 -24.78 2.88 -4.29
CA LEU A 181 -23.32 2.75 -4.34
C LEU A 181 -22.63 3.66 -3.31
N VAL A 182 -23.01 4.94 -3.23
CA VAL A 182 -22.43 5.88 -2.26
C VAL A 182 -22.69 5.42 -0.83
N ARG A 183 -23.92 5.02 -0.52
CA ARG A 183 -24.30 4.56 0.82
C ARG A 183 -23.55 3.30 1.23
N GLU A 184 -23.44 2.34 0.34
CA GLU A 184 -22.68 1.10 0.57
C GLU A 184 -21.19 1.41 0.81
N ALA A 185 -20.58 2.24 -0.05
CA ALA A 185 -19.18 2.61 0.09
C ALA A 185 -18.90 3.35 1.43
N LEU A 186 -19.83 4.19 1.88
CA LEU A 186 -19.75 4.86 3.18
C LEU A 186 -19.81 3.87 4.36
N HIS A 187 -20.70 2.87 4.27
CA HIS A 187 -20.84 1.82 5.27
C HIS A 187 -19.61 0.91 5.34
N GLU A 188 -19.09 0.50 4.18
CA GLU A 188 -17.89 -0.33 4.11
C GLU A 188 -16.66 0.44 4.61
N ARG A 189 -16.55 1.74 4.34
CA ARG A 189 -15.45 2.58 4.88
C ARG A 189 -15.37 2.53 6.40
N ALA A 190 -16.49 2.60 7.11
CA ALA A 190 -16.50 2.45 8.56
C ALA A 190 -16.03 1.06 9.00
N THR A 191 -16.42 0.02 8.25
CA THR A 191 -15.97 -1.35 8.48
C THR A 191 -14.44 -1.48 8.35
N PHE A 192 -13.82 -0.89 7.32
CA PHE A 192 -12.34 -0.87 7.15
C PHE A 192 -11.62 -0.34 8.40
N LEU A 193 -12.09 0.79 8.91
CA LEU A 193 -11.52 1.47 10.08
C LEU A 193 -11.69 0.64 11.36
N HIS A 194 -12.76 -0.14 11.44
CA HIS A 194 -13.04 -1.02 12.57
C HIS A 194 -12.21 -2.32 12.55
N ILE A 195 -12.17 -3.02 11.41
CA ILE A 195 -11.54 -4.36 11.32
C ILE A 195 -10.01 -4.28 11.20
N ALA A 196 -9.49 -3.17 10.67
CA ALA A 196 -8.06 -2.97 10.41
C ALA A 196 -7.60 -1.53 10.76
N PRO A 197 -7.74 -1.10 12.04
CA PRO A 197 -7.43 0.26 12.48
C PRO A 197 -5.94 0.64 12.37
N HIS A 198 -5.06 -0.34 12.19
CA HIS A 198 -3.64 -0.10 11.96
C HIS A 198 -3.35 0.22 10.48
N LEU A 199 -4.10 -0.38 9.55
CA LEU A 199 -3.90 -0.23 8.10
C LEU A 199 -4.81 0.81 7.45
N SER A 200 -5.80 1.33 8.19
CA SER A 200 -6.78 2.31 7.69
C SER A 200 -6.84 3.51 8.61
N ILE A 201 -6.86 4.71 8.02
CA ILE A 201 -6.94 5.98 8.74
C ILE A 201 -7.97 6.92 8.12
N HIS A 202 -8.40 7.91 8.88
CA HIS A 202 -9.17 9.04 8.38
C HIS A 202 -8.20 10.03 7.73
N LEU A 203 -8.46 10.42 6.50
CA LEU A 203 -7.68 11.42 5.77
C LEU A 203 -8.56 12.65 5.52
N PRO A 204 -8.22 13.83 6.08
CA PRO A 204 -8.81 15.08 5.64
C PRO A 204 -8.35 15.38 4.21
N ILE A 205 -9.28 15.74 3.34
CA ILE A 205 -9.03 16.09 1.95
C ILE A 205 -9.52 17.53 1.73
N MET A 206 -8.57 18.37 1.30
CA MET A 206 -8.79 19.77 0.98
C MET A 206 -9.32 19.92 -0.44
N LEU A 207 -10.43 20.65 -0.58
CA LEU A 207 -10.96 21.13 -1.84
C LEU A 207 -10.79 22.65 -1.88
N PRO A 208 -9.82 23.17 -2.67
CA PRO A 208 -9.56 24.61 -2.76
C PRO A 208 -10.65 25.34 -3.56
N ILE A 209 -11.02 26.54 -3.10
CA ILE A 209 -12.14 27.32 -3.65
C ILE A 209 -11.61 28.63 -4.22
N TYR A 210 -11.80 28.85 -5.52
CA TYR A 210 -11.32 30.05 -6.24
C TYR A 210 -12.44 30.99 -6.71
N LYS A 211 -13.72 30.59 -6.54
CA LYS A 211 -14.89 31.42 -6.86
C LYS A 211 -15.87 31.40 -5.69
N TRP A 212 -16.46 32.54 -5.34
CA TRP A 212 -17.37 32.64 -4.19
C TRP A 212 -18.60 31.72 -4.27
N TRP A 213 -19.18 31.52 -5.45
CA TRP A 213 -20.35 30.64 -5.61
C TRP A 213 -20.02 29.16 -5.34
N GLN A 214 -18.77 28.74 -5.59
CA GLN A 214 -18.31 27.37 -5.34
C GLN A 214 -18.35 27.04 -3.84
N LEU A 215 -18.19 28.04 -2.96
CA LEU A 215 -18.31 27.84 -1.52
C LEU A 215 -19.69 27.31 -1.13
N GLY A 216 -20.76 27.94 -1.61
CA GLY A 216 -22.12 27.47 -1.36
C GLY A 216 -22.34 26.05 -1.91
N TYR A 217 -21.91 25.82 -3.14
CA TYR A 217 -22.02 24.52 -3.81
C TYR A 217 -21.34 23.39 -3.02
N TYR A 218 -20.05 23.53 -2.74
CA TYR A 218 -19.27 22.50 -2.05
C TYR A 218 -19.67 22.36 -0.57
N TRP A 219 -20.13 23.43 0.08
CA TRP A 219 -20.66 23.33 1.44
C TRP A 219 -21.90 22.43 1.47
N VAL A 220 -22.86 22.68 0.58
CA VAL A 220 -24.09 21.86 0.48
C VAL A 220 -23.74 20.41 0.14
N GLY A 221 -22.89 20.19 -0.87
CA GLY A 221 -22.46 18.84 -1.25
C GLY A 221 -21.77 18.08 -0.12
N SER A 222 -20.87 18.74 0.62
CA SER A 222 -20.15 18.15 1.75
C SER A 222 -21.10 17.83 2.93
N LYS A 223 -22.12 18.67 3.17
CA LYS A 223 -23.13 18.40 4.20
C LYS A 223 -24.09 17.28 3.78
N ALA A 224 -24.48 17.22 2.52
CA ALA A 224 -25.27 16.10 1.99
C ALA A 224 -24.50 14.78 2.12
N TYR A 225 -23.20 14.78 1.81
CA TYR A 225 -22.34 13.62 1.99
C TYR A 225 -22.24 13.17 3.46
N SER A 226 -22.02 14.10 4.40
CA SER A 226 -22.03 13.80 5.84
C SER A 226 -23.40 13.31 6.33
N PHE A 227 -24.50 13.85 5.81
CA PHE A 227 -25.86 13.42 6.15
C PHE A 227 -26.11 11.97 5.71
N LEU A 228 -25.68 11.60 4.50
CA LEU A 228 -25.82 10.23 4.00
C LEU A 228 -24.94 9.21 4.70
N ALA A 229 -23.76 9.63 5.15
CA ALA A 229 -22.92 8.80 6.00
C ALA A 229 -23.61 8.52 7.35
N GLY A 230 -24.45 9.43 7.85
CA GLY A 230 -25.23 9.23 9.07
C GLY A 230 -24.34 8.92 10.27
N LYS A 231 -24.54 7.76 10.91
CA LYS A 231 -23.72 7.29 12.04
C LYS A 231 -22.32 6.85 11.62
N GLU A 232 -22.13 6.52 10.34
CA GLU A 232 -20.86 6.14 9.73
C GLU A 232 -20.07 7.37 9.25
N ASN A 233 -20.54 8.57 9.60
CA ASN A 233 -19.79 9.79 9.36
C ASN A 233 -18.55 9.82 10.25
N VAL A 234 -17.40 9.83 9.61
CA VAL A 234 -16.11 9.75 10.26
C VAL A 234 -15.80 11.02 11.05
N GLU A 235 -15.92 12.16 10.37
CA GLU A 235 -15.70 13.50 10.93
C GLU A 235 -16.55 14.52 10.15
N SER A 236 -16.86 15.66 10.77
CA SER A 236 -17.66 16.70 10.12
C SER A 236 -16.83 17.56 9.15
N SER A 237 -17.39 17.83 7.97
CA SER A 237 -16.83 18.78 7.02
C SER A 237 -16.80 20.21 7.57
N TYR A 238 -15.75 20.98 7.26
CA TYR A 238 -15.58 22.36 7.71
C TYR A 238 -14.87 23.24 6.66
N PHE A 239 -15.04 24.55 6.78
CA PHE A 239 -14.40 25.53 5.90
C PHE A 239 -13.17 26.14 6.55
N LEU A 240 -12.10 26.26 5.77
CA LEU A 240 -10.91 27.05 6.08
C LEU A 240 -10.95 28.36 5.30
N THR A 241 -10.76 29.47 6.01
CA THR A 241 -10.53 30.77 5.38
C THR A 241 -9.25 30.74 4.56
N ARG A 242 -9.11 31.65 3.59
CA ARG A 242 -7.89 31.81 2.76
C ARG A 242 -6.59 31.72 3.57
N SER A 243 -6.49 32.46 4.67
CA SER A 243 -5.28 32.47 5.51
C SER A 243 -4.98 31.08 6.10
N LYS A 244 -6.00 30.41 6.64
CA LYS A 244 -5.83 29.07 7.23
C LYS A 244 -5.57 28.00 6.17
N ALA A 245 -6.16 28.14 4.98
CA ALA A 245 -5.90 27.23 3.87
C ALA A 245 -4.44 27.33 3.40
N LEU A 246 -3.88 28.54 3.32
CA LEU A 246 -2.47 28.77 2.98
C LEU A 246 -1.52 28.36 4.12
N GLU A 247 -1.94 28.47 5.39
CA GLU A 247 -1.15 27.94 6.51
C GLU A 247 -1.08 26.40 6.47
N ALA A 248 -2.23 25.77 6.20
CA ALA A 248 -2.36 24.33 6.08
C ALA A 248 -1.67 23.75 4.83
N PHE A 249 -1.72 24.46 3.71
CA PHE A 249 -1.15 24.04 2.43
C PHE A 249 -0.41 25.25 1.79
N PRO A 250 0.83 25.54 2.23
CA PRO A 250 1.57 26.75 1.82
C PRO A 250 1.86 26.85 0.33
N MET A 251 1.95 25.71 -0.34
CA MET A 251 2.21 25.64 -1.77
C MET A 251 0.99 25.94 -2.63
N LEU A 252 -0.19 26.10 -2.06
CA LEU A 252 -1.41 26.31 -2.82
C LEU A 252 -1.34 27.64 -3.57
N LYS A 253 -1.87 27.69 -4.79
CA LYS A 253 -1.96 28.91 -5.59
C LYS A 253 -2.74 30.00 -4.83
N LYS A 254 -2.06 31.11 -4.55
CA LYS A 254 -2.57 32.22 -3.72
C LYS A 254 -3.55 33.13 -4.45
N ASP A 255 -3.44 33.21 -5.78
CA ASP A 255 -4.27 34.07 -6.63
C ASP A 255 -5.73 33.59 -6.66
N LYS A 256 -6.67 34.53 -6.45
CA LYS A 256 -8.14 34.30 -6.42
C LYS A 256 -8.64 33.27 -5.40
N LEU A 257 -7.78 32.75 -4.52
CA LEU A 257 -8.18 31.81 -3.49
C LEU A 257 -9.13 32.47 -2.48
N VAL A 258 -10.34 31.93 -2.37
CA VAL A 258 -11.37 32.35 -1.39
C VAL A 258 -11.15 31.64 -0.05
N GLY A 259 -10.81 30.35 -0.11
CA GLY A 259 -10.64 29.46 1.04
C GLY A 259 -10.60 28.01 0.60
N ALA A 260 -10.88 27.08 1.50
CA ALA A 260 -10.95 25.67 1.18
C ALA A 260 -12.04 24.95 1.99
N MET A 261 -12.71 23.98 1.37
CA MET A 261 -13.58 23.05 2.07
C MET A 261 -12.78 21.81 2.45
N ILE A 262 -12.91 21.34 3.70
CA ILE A 262 -12.33 20.09 4.15
C ILE A 262 -13.45 19.07 4.34
N TYR A 263 -13.29 17.90 3.74
CA TYR A 263 -14.08 16.71 4.02
C TYR A 263 -13.16 15.55 4.37
N TYR A 264 -13.73 14.47 4.91
CA TYR A 264 -12.97 13.32 5.35
C TYR A 264 -13.31 12.10 4.51
N ASP A 265 -12.27 11.36 4.15
CA ASP A 265 -12.39 10.05 3.55
C ASP A 265 -11.45 9.03 4.20
N GLY A 266 -11.53 7.77 3.79
CA GLY A 266 -10.64 6.71 4.26
C GLY A 266 -9.38 6.63 3.42
N GLN A 267 -8.23 6.39 4.04
CA GLN A 267 -6.99 5.98 3.35
C GLN A 267 -6.51 4.65 3.93
N HIS A 268 -5.95 3.79 3.09
CA HIS A 268 -5.42 2.50 3.52
C HIS A 268 -4.11 2.10 2.82
N ASN A 269 -3.47 1.04 3.32
CA ASN A 269 -2.44 0.33 2.56
C ASN A 269 -3.06 -0.91 1.89
N ASP A 270 -3.33 -0.80 0.60
CA ASP A 270 -4.06 -1.81 -0.19
C ASP A 270 -3.41 -3.21 -0.18
N ALA A 271 -2.11 -3.33 -0.44
CA ALA A 271 -1.44 -4.63 -0.45
C ALA A 271 -1.31 -5.24 0.95
N ARG A 272 -0.94 -4.44 1.97
CA ARG A 272 -0.89 -4.92 3.35
C ARG A 272 -2.26 -5.36 3.85
N MET A 273 -3.32 -4.64 3.49
CA MET A 273 -4.70 -5.01 3.81
C MET A 273 -5.04 -6.37 3.19
N ASN A 274 -4.74 -6.58 1.91
CA ASN A 274 -5.01 -7.85 1.26
C ASN A 274 -4.23 -9.02 1.87
N VAL A 275 -2.94 -8.81 2.21
CA VAL A 275 -2.15 -9.81 2.93
C VAL A 275 -2.77 -10.11 4.30
N ALA A 276 -3.23 -9.11 5.04
CA ALA A 276 -3.89 -9.31 6.32
C ALA A 276 -5.21 -10.08 6.18
N ILE A 277 -6.00 -9.83 5.12
CA ILE A 277 -7.22 -10.60 4.82
C ILE A 277 -6.85 -12.06 4.52
N ALA A 278 -5.87 -12.31 3.65
CA ALA A 278 -5.43 -13.66 3.31
C ALA A 278 -4.96 -14.43 4.56
N LEU A 279 -4.12 -13.81 5.40
CA LEU A 279 -3.65 -14.42 6.64
C LEU A 279 -4.79 -14.67 7.63
N THR A 280 -5.78 -13.77 7.70
CA THR A 280 -6.96 -13.94 8.57
C THR A 280 -7.85 -15.08 8.06
N ALA A 281 -7.99 -15.25 6.74
CA ALA A 281 -8.68 -16.39 6.15
C ALA A 281 -7.98 -17.71 6.49
N ILE A 282 -6.64 -17.74 6.40
CA ILE A 282 -5.83 -18.91 6.80
C ILE A 282 -5.99 -19.21 8.29
N ALA A 283 -5.97 -18.18 9.14
CA ALA A 283 -6.24 -18.34 10.58
C ALA A 283 -7.67 -18.83 10.87
N SER A 284 -8.61 -18.58 9.97
CA SER A 284 -9.98 -19.06 10.02
C SER A 284 -10.17 -20.45 9.38
N GLY A 285 -9.10 -21.08 8.88
CA GLY A 285 -9.11 -22.44 8.35
C GLY A 285 -9.06 -22.58 6.83
N ALA A 286 -8.94 -21.48 6.07
CA ALA A 286 -8.76 -21.54 4.62
C ALA A 286 -7.37 -22.09 4.24
N VAL A 287 -7.29 -22.85 3.15
CA VAL A 287 -6.03 -23.35 2.57
C VAL A 287 -5.67 -22.48 1.37
N ILE A 288 -4.71 -21.57 1.53
CA ILE A 288 -4.43 -20.53 0.53
C ILE A 288 -2.96 -20.54 0.11
N ALA A 289 -2.69 -20.67 -1.20
CA ALA A 289 -1.34 -20.63 -1.76
C ALA A 289 -1.16 -19.50 -2.78
N ASN A 290 -0.10 -18.71 -2.60
CA ASN A 290 0.45 -17.85 -3.64
C ASN A 290 1.49 -18.61 -4.49
N HIS A 291 1.82 -18.04 -5.65
CA HIS A 291 2.70 -18.62 -6.65
C HIS A 291 2.17 -19.99 -7.15
N THR A 292 0.86 -20.09 -7.36
CA THR A 292 0.12 -21.30 -7.79
C THR A 292 -0.91 -20.92 -8.84
N GLU A 293 -0.59 -21.21 -10.11
CA GLU A 293 -1.39 -20.87 -11.28
C GLU A 293 -2.46 -21.92 -11.55
N VAL A 294 -3.68 -21.52 -11.91
CA VAL A 294 -4.65 -22.43 -12.55
C VAL A 294 -4.33 -22.50 -14.03
N ILE A 295 -4.07 -23.70 -14.54
CA ILE A 295 -3.75 -23.94 -15.95
C ILE A 295 -4.87 -24.66 -16.71
N GLU A 296 -5.78 -25.34 -16.01
CA GLU A 296 -6.94 -26.02 -16.61
C GLU A 296 -8.09 -26.14 -15.59
N LEU A 297 -9.34 -25.98 -16.03
CA LEU A 297 -10.52 -26.27 -15.22
C LEU A 297 -10.93 -27.74 -15.37
N LEU A 298 -11.19 -28.40 -14.23
CA LEU A 298 -11.62 -29.79 -14.21
C LEU A 298 -13.15 -29.84 -14.22
N LYS A 299 -13.71 -30.71 -15.08
CA LYS A 299 -15.16 -30.92 -15.20
C LYS A 299 -15.52 -32.36 -14.90
N ASP A 300 -16.71 -32.57 -14.34
CA ASP A 300 -17.28 -33.90 -14.15
C ASP A 300 -17.89 -34.45 -15.46
N LYS A 301 -18.48 -35.65 -15.39
CA LYS A 301 -19.11 -36.31 -16.54
C LYS A 301 -20.33 -35.55 -17.10
N ASN A 302 -20.93 -34.66 -16.31
CA ASN A 302 -22.06 -33.83 -16.70
C ASN A 302 -21.61 -32.45 -17.24
N GLY A 303 -20.29 -32.22 -17.33
CA GLY A 303 -19.73 -30.95 -17.79
C GLY A 303 -19.71 -29.85 -16.72
N ILE A 304 -19.96 -30.18 -15.45
CA ILE A 304 -19.94 -29.23 -14.32
C ILE A 304 -18.52 -29.10 -13.79
N VAL A 305 -18.07 -27.86 -13.55
CA VAL A 305 -16.74 -27.57 -13.00
C VAL A 305 -16.64 -28.07 -11.56
N ASN A 306 -15.63 -28.90 -11.27
CA ASN A 306 -15.43 -29.53 -9.96
C ASN A 306 -13.98 -29.43 -9.42
N GLY A 307 -13.22 -28.47 -9.93
CA GLY A 307 -11.84 -28.22 -9.52
C GLY A 307 -11.00 -27.60 -10.62
N ALA A 308 -9.70 -27.58 -10.40
CA ALA A 308 -8.72 -27.09 -11.36
C ALA A 308 -7.42 -27.88 -11.28
N ARG A 309 -6.72 -28.00 -12.41
CA ARG A 309 -5.30 -28.33 -12.42
C ARG A 309 -4.51 -27.06 -12.17
N VAL A 310 -3.57 -27.14 -11.25
CA VAL A 310 -2.73 -26.03 -10.84
C VAL A 310 -1.24 -26.34 -11.03
N ARG A 311 -0.43 -25.29 -11.18
CA ARG A 311 1.03 -25.34 -11.29
C ARG A 311 1.67 -24.43 -10.24
N ASP A 312 2.60 -24.95 -9.45
CA ASP A 312 3.48 -24.11 -8.63
C ASP A 312 4.45 -23.36 -9.54
N THR A 313 4.37 -22.03 -9.59
CA THR A 313 5.20 -21.22 -10.48
C THR A 313 6.66 -21.13 -10.02
N LEU A 314 6.96 -21.56 -8.79
CA LEU A 314 8.31 -21.61 -8.24
C LEU A 314 9.04 -22.92 -8.56
N THR A 315 8.33 -24.05 -8.57
CA THR A 315 8.93 -25.39 -8.78
C THR A 315 8.60 -26.00 -10.14
N GLY A 316 7.47 -25.62 -10.74
CA GLY A 316 6.92 -26.21 -11.96
C GLY A 316 6.04 -27.45 -11.73
N ASP A 317 5.85 -27.87 -10.48
CA ASP A 317 5.04 -29.05 -10.15
C ASP A 317 3.56 -28.79 -10.46
N GLU A 318 2.89 -29.79 -11.02
CA GLU A 318 1.46 -29.73 -11.36
C GLU A 318 0.65 -30.76 -10.58
N TRP A 319 -0.54 -30.38 -10.12
CA TRP A 319 -1.49 -31.28 -9.47
C TRP A 319 -2.93 -30.80 -9.61
N ASP A 320 -3.89 -31.67 -9.28
CA ASP A 320 -5.31 -31.35 -9.32
C ASP A 320 -5.80 -30.94 -7.93
N VAL A 321 -6.59 -29.86 -7.86
CA VAL A 321 -7.33 -29.44 -6.66
C VAL A 321 -8.82 -29.62 -6.93
N LYS A 322 -9.46 -30.50 -6.16
CA LYS A 322 -10.90 -30.83 -6.30
C LYS A 322 -11.75 -30.04 -5.32
N ALA A 323 -12.88 -29.51 -5.77
CA ALA A 323 -13.84 -28.77 -4.97
C ALA A 323 -15.29 -28.99 -5.47
N LYS A 324 -16.30 -28.74 -4.63
CA LYS A 324 -17.70 -28.80 -5.08
C LYS A 324 -18.06 -27.68 -6.04
N GLY A 325 -17.45 -26.50 -5.85
CA GLY A 325 -17.63 -25.34 -6.71
C GLY A 325 -16.34 -24.53 -6.90
N VAL A 326 -16.29 -23.78 -8.00
CA VAL A 326 -15.15 -22.91 -8.34
C VAL A 326 -15.63 -21.47 -8.50
N ILE A 327 -14.91 -20.53 -7.90
CA ILE A 327 -15.15 -19.08 -8.01
C ILE A 327 -13.97 -18.42 -8.73
N ASN A 328 -14.25 -17.79 -9.87
CA ASN A 328 -13.34 -16.92 -10.60
C ASN A 328 -13.35 -15.50 -10.00
N ALA A 329 -12.24 -15.11 -9.37
CA ALA A 329 -12.03 -13.78 -8.78
C ALA A 329 -10.71 -13.15 -9.30
N THR A 330 -10.39 -13.38 -10.59
CA THR A 330 -9.10 -13.05 -11.19
C THR A 330 -8.97 -11.60 -11.72
N GLY A 331 -9.92 -10.72 -11.35
CA GLY A 331 -9.84 -9.28 -11.64
C GLY A 331 -9.73 -9.00 -13.14
N PRO A 332 -8.70 -8.28 -13.64
CA PRO A 332 -8.56 -8.02 -15.07
C PRO A 332 -8.34 -9.29 -15.89
N PHE A 333 -7.94 -10.41 -15.28
CA PHE A 333 -7.75 -11.71 -15.95
C PHE A 333 -9.02 -12.57 -15.96
N THR A 334 -10.18 -12.01 -15.57
CA THR A 334 -11.46 -12.73 -15.48
C THR A 334 -11.76 -13.55 -16.73
N ASP A 335 -11.58 -12.96 -17.91
CA ASP A 335 -11.91 -13.62 -19.18
C ASP A 335 -11.02 -14.82 -19.48
N ALA A 336 -9.75 -14.84 -19.05
CA ALA A 336 -8.85 -15.96 -19.27
C ALA A 336 -9.41 -17.26 -18.66
N LEU A 337 -9.93 -17.19 -17.42
CA LEU A 337 -10.53 -18.36 -16.77
C LEU A 337 -11.91 -18.71 -17.37
N ARG A 338 -12.67 -17.71 -17.83
CA ARG A 338 -13.94 -17.94 -18.55
C ARG A 338 -13.72 -18.65 -19.88
N PHE A 339 -12.64 -18.36 -20.59
CA PHE A 339 -12.27 -19.08 -21.81
C PHE A 339 -11.85 -20.52 -21.56
N MET A 340 -11.20 -20.80 -20.41
CA MET A 340 -10.94 -22.18 -19.99
C MET A 340 -12.23 -22.96 -19.73
N ASP A 341 -13.29 -22.29 -19.26
CA ASP A 341 -14.60 -22.91 -19.07
C ASP A 341 -15.34 -23.12 -20.40
N ASN A 342 -15.47 -22.06 -21.20
CA ASN A 342 -16.12 -22.11 -22.51
C ASN A 342 -15.40 -21.18 -23.50
N PRO A 343 -14.63 -21.73 -24.46
CA PRO A 343 -13.90 -20.95 -25.47
C PRO A 343 -14.78 -20.07 -26.36
N LYS A 344 -16.10 -20.31 -26.41
CA LYS A 344 -17.05 -19.56 -27.23
C LYS A 344 -17.65 -18.34 -26.51
N THR A 345 -17.30 -18.10 -25.25
CA THR A 345 -17.82 -16.95 -24.51
C THR A 345 -17.20 -15.64 -25.01
N GLU A 346 -17.90 -14.52 -24.86
CA GLU A 346 -17.39 -13.19 -25.22
C GLU A 346 -16.69 -12.54 -24.03
N ASN A 347 -15.74 -11.63 -24.28
CA ASN A 347 -15.09 -10.83 -23.24
C ASN A 347 -16.11 -9.99 -22.48
N ILE A 348 -16.08 -10.06 -21.15
CA ILE A 348 -16.87 -9.15 -20.29
C ILE A 348 -16.00 -8.01 -19.74
N VAL A 349 -14.68 -8.19 -19.66
CA VAL A 349 -13.78 -7.16 -19.12
C VAL A 349 -13.47 -6.13 -20.20
N ALA A 350 -13.72 -4.87 -19.87
CA ALA A 350 -13.28 -3.68 -20.61
C ALA A 350 -12.13 -3.02 -19.83
N PRO A 351 -10.89 -3.51 -19.97
CA PRO A 351 -9.74 -3.03 -19.19
C PRO A 351 -9.44 -1.53 -19.43
N SER A 352 -9.18 -0.81 -18.33
CA SER A 352 -8.69 0.57 -18.38
C SER A 352 -7.47 0.77 -17.49
N SER A 353 -6.42 1.41 -18.04
CA SER A 353 -5.20 1.79 -17.34
C SER A 353 -5.44 3.02 -16.47
N GLY A 354 -4.86 3.02 -15.27
CA GLY A 354 -4.78 4.18 -14.40
C GLY A 354 -3.38 4.36 -13.87
N VAL A 355 -2.77 5.50 -14.20
CA VAL A 355 -1.41 5.86 -13.78
C VAL A 355 -1.44 6.76 -12.56
N HIS A 356 -0.49 6.50 -11.66
CA HIS A 356 -0.15 7.37 -10.54
C HIS A 356 1.34 7.63 -10.52
N VAL A 357 1.73 8.80 -10.01
CA VAL A 357 3.11 9.17 -9.73
C VAL A 357 3.30 9.36 -8.23
N VAL A 358 4.52 9.13 -7.76
CA VAL A 358 4.94 9.43 -6.39
C VAL A 358 5.98 10.52 -6.40
N LEU A 359 5.74 11.53 -5.58
CA LEU A 359 6.53 12.74 -5.44
C LEU A 359 7.07 12.85 -4.00
N PRO A 360 8.09 13.70 -3.77
CA PRO A 360 8.55 14.04 -2.44
C PRO A 360 7.43 14.53 -1.51
N ASN A 361 7.62 14.34 -0.20
CA ASN A 361 6.66 14.78 0.81
C ASN A 361 6.36 16.26 0.77
N TYR A 362 7.29 17.10 0.31
CA TYR A 362 7.05 18.53 0.31
C TYR A 362 5.93 18.95 -0.64
N TYR A 363 5.43 18.10 -1.55
CA TYR A 363 4.30 18.39 -2.45
C TYR A 363 2.90 18.26 -1.82
N SER A 364 2.78 17.69 -0.61
CA SER A 364 1.53 17.70 0.16
C SER A 364 1.78 17.73 1.68
N PRO A 365 0.93 18.37 2.49
CA PRO A 365 1.01 18.26 3.94
C PRO A 365 0.90 16.80 4.37
N GLY A 366 1.76 16.35 5.30
CA GLY A 366 1.86 14.94 5.68
C GLY A 366 0.59 14.33 6.31
N ASN A 367 -0.42 15.14 6.64
CA ASN A 367 -1.66 14.72 7.28
C ASN A 367 -2.93 15.14 6.51
N MET A 368 -2.81 15.71 5.30
CA MET A 368 -3.96 16.20 4.54
C MET A 368 -3.74 16.08 3.04
N GLY A 369 -4.71 15.43 2.38
CA GLY A 369 -4.75 15.36 0.92
C GLY A 369 -5.36 16.61 0.30
N LEU A 370 -5.23 16.72 -1.01
CA LEU A 370 -5.91 17.71 -1.84
C LEU A 370 -6.63 17.00 -2.99
N VAL A 371 -7.80 17.50 -3.35
CA VAL A 371 -8.54 17.06 -4.53
C VAL A 371 -8.71 18.21 -5.51
N ASP A 372 -8.41 17.94 -6.76
CA ASP A 372 -8.84 18.74 -7.90
C ASP A 372 -10.13 18.11 -8.45
N PRO A 373 -11.29 18.78 -8.30
CA PRO A 373 -12.56 18.25 -8.75
C PRO A 373 -12.80 18.39 -10.26
N ALA A 374 -11.97 19.13 -11.00
CA ALA A 374 -12.14 19.39 -12.43
C ALA A 374 -10.80 19.70 -13.12
N THR A 375 -10.12 18.64 -13.57
CA THR A 375 -8.91 18.70 -14.40
C THR A 375 -9.19 19.30 -15.78
N SER A 376 -8.14 19.52 -16.59
CA SER A 376 -8.24 20.00 -17.98
C SER A 376 -9.28 19.28 -18.86
N ASP A 377 -9.59 18.02 -18.56
CA ASP A 377 -10.53 17.16 -19.28
C ASP A 377 -11.76 16.73 -18.46
N GLY A 378 -12.01 17.37 -17.31
CA GLY A 378 -13.19 17.11 -16.47
C GLY A 378 -13.10 15.83 -15.62
N ARG A 379 -11.89 15.28 -15.43
CA ARG A 379 -11.59 14.23 -14.45
C ARG A 379 -11.28 14.84 -13.07
N VAL A 380 -11.00 13.96 -12.12
CA VAL A 380 -10.64 14.30 -10.74
C VAL A 380 -9.24 13.76 -10.50
N ILE A 381 -8.34 14.59 -9.98
CA ILE A 381 -7.00 14.17 -9.56
C ILE A 381 -6.83 14.41 -8.06
N PHE A 382 -6.24 13.44 -7.38
CA PHE A 382 -5.93 13.50 -5.96
C PHE A 382 -4.44 13.67 -5.75
N PHE A 383 -4.10 14.35 -4.67
CA PHE A 383 -2.75 14.57 -4.16
C PHE A 383 -2.79 14.13 -2.70
N LEU A 384 -2.20 12.98 -2.39
CA LEU A 384 -2.42 12.33 -1.11
C LEU A 384 -1.09 12.10 -0.40
N PRO A 385 -0.94 12.53 0.85
CA PRO A 385 0.19 12.10 1.66
C PRO A 385 0.08 10.59 1.86
N TRP A 386 1.13 9.85 1.58
CA TRP A 386 1.15 8.39 1.71
C TRP A 386 2.55 7.92 2.10
N GLN A 387 2.66 7.22 3.24
CA GLN A 387 3.91 6.73 3.87
C GLN A 387 5.15 7.61 3.67
N GLY A 388 5.03 8.91 3.97
CA GLY A 388 6.17 9.83 3.90
C GLY A 388 6.47 10.40 2.51
N ASN A 389 5.59 10.19 1.53
CA ASN A 389 5.64 10.77 0.19
C ASN A 389 4.27 11.34 -0.22
N THR A 390 4.16 11.88 -1.44
CA THR A 390 2.91 12.35 -2.03
C THR A 390 2.54 11.48 -3.24
N ILE A 391 1.37 10.85 -3.23
CA ILE A 391 0.81 10.17 -4.41
C ILE A 391 -0.04 11.16 -5.19
N ALA A 392 0.15 11.25 -6.49
CA ALA A 392 -0.71 12.02 -7.39
C ALA A 392 -1.28 11.15 -8.51
N GLY A 393 -2.59 11.28 -8.77
CA GLY A 393 -3.28 10.48 -9.79
C GLY A 393 -4.81 10.58 -9.71
N THR A 394 -5.54 10.08 -10.70
CA THR A 394 -5.14 9.07 -11.70
C THR A 394 -5.57 9.43 -13.11
N THR A 395 -4.92 8.82 -14.10
CA THR A 395 -5.44 8.75 -15.48
C THR A 395 -6.49 7.63 -15.65
N ASP A 396 -7.12 7.61 -16.83
CA ASP A 396 -8.11 6.63 -17.25
C ASP A 396 -8.05 6.49 -18.78
N SER A 397 -7.47 5.38 -19.25
CA SER A 397 -7.18 5.16 -20.67
C SER A 397 -7.43 3.68 -21.02
N PRO A 398 -8.18 3.36 -22.10
CA PRO A 398 -8.33 1.98 -22.55
C PRO A 398 -6.97 1.29 -22.74
N THR A 399 -6.87 0.02 -22.36
CA THR A 399 -5.60 -0.72 -22.39
C THR A 399 -5.82 -2.20 -22.67
N GLU A 400 -4.74 -2.96 -22.90
CA GLU A 400 -4.81 -4.41 -22.96
C GLU A 400 -4.47 -5.02 -21.59
N VAL A 401 -4.99 -6.22 -21.33
CA VAL A 401 -4.65 -6.93 -20.10
C VAL A 401 -3.21 -7.44 -20.19
N THR A 402 -2.35 -6.93 -19.31
CA THR A 402 -0.95 -7.32 -19.21
C THR A 402 -0.58 -7.63 -17.76
N TYR A 403 0.45 -8.45 -17.55
CA TYR A 403 0.91 -8.81 -16.19
C TYR A 403 1.60 -7.65 -15.47
N ASN A 404 2.40 -6.88 -16.19
CA ASN A 404 3.17 -5.76 -15.65
C ASN A 404 2.85 -4.49 -16.45
N PRO A 405 1.66 -3.88 -16.24
CA PRO A 405 1.27 -2.65 -16.92
C PRO A 405 2.26 -1.53 -16.59
N MET A 406 2.76 -0.86 -17.63
CA MET A 406 3.72 0.23 -17.51
C MET A 406 3.00 1.59 -17.65
N PRO A 407 3.35 2.59 -16.82
CA PRO A 407 2.87 3.94 -17.02
C PRO A 407 3.47 4.52 -18.31
N LYS A 408 2.65 5.21 -19.10
CA LYS A 408 3.14 5.94 -20.27
C LYS A 408 3.69 7.30 -19.85
N GLU A 409 4.75 7.76 -20.51
CA GLU A 409 5.36 9.07 -20.20
C GLU A 409 4.38 10.23 -20.45
N GLU A 410 3.51 10.12 -21.46
CA GLU A 410 2.43 11.09 -21.71
C GLU A 410 1.45 11.23 -20.53
N GLU A 411 1.13 10.11 -19.85
CA GLU A 411 0.24 10.10 -18.69
C GLU A 411 0.95 10.67 -17.45
N VAL A 412 2.24 10.39 -17.28
CA VAL A 412 3.08 10.97 -16.23
C VAL A 412 3.16 12.50 -16.39
N GLN A 413 3.49 12.97 -17.59
CA GLN A 413 3.59 14.39 -17.89
C GLN A 413 2.25 15.10 -17.70
N TRP A 414 1.14 14.51 -18.15
CA TRP A 414 -0.20 15.05 -17.93
C TRP A 414 -0.50 15.23 -16.42
N ILE A 415 -0.17 14.24 -15.58
CA ILE A 415 -0.33 14.37 -14.13
C ILE A 415 0.48 15.56 -13.60
N LEU A 416 1.75 15.69 -14.00
CA LEU A 416 2.60 16.81 -13.57
C LEU A 416 2.03 18.17 -14.02
N ASP A 417 1.46 18.26 -15.22
CA ASP A 417 0.82 19.47 -15.74
C ASP A 417 -0.44 19.85 -14.94
N GLU A 418 -1.27 18.89 -14.53
CA GLU A 418 -2.41 19.17 -13.66
C GLU A 418 -1.95 19.64 -12.27
N ILE A 419 -0.89 19.03 -11.70
CA ILE A 419 -0.30 19.45 -10.42
C ILE A 419 0.15 20.93 -10.48
N ARG A 420 0.83 21.34 -11.56
CA ARG A 420 1.33 22.73 -11.74
C ARG A 420 0.22 23.78 -11.67
N ARG A 421 -1.03 23.43 -12.02
CA ARG A 421 -2.16 24.37 -12.02
C ARG A 421 -2.60 24.78 -10.61
N TYR A 422 -2.37 23.92 -9.63
CA TYR A 422 -2.82 24.10 -8.25
C TYR A 422 -1.74 24.62 -7.31
N LEU A 423 -0.48 24.37 -7.64
CA LEU A 423 0.62 24.88 -6.86
C LEU A 423 0.96 26.33 -7.25
N SER A 424 1.51 27.07 -6.30
CA SER A 424 2.02 28.41 -6.54
C SER A 424 3.19 28.34 -7.53
N LEU A 425 3.41 29.40 -8.29
CA LEU A 425 4.49 29.47 -9.27
C LEU A 425 5.89 29.34 -8.64
N GLU A 426 6.02 29.62 -7.34
CA GLU A 426 7.24 29.41 -6.55
C GLU A 426 7.61 27.91 -6.44
N ILE A 427 6.65 27.00 -6.65
CA ILE A 427 6.83 25.55 -6.54
C ILE A 427 6.94 24.94 -7.94
N LYS A 428 8.16 24.65 -8.34
CA LYS A 428 8.48 24.10 -9.67
C LYS A 428 8.31 22.58 -9.66
N VAL A 429 7.24 22.09 -10.29
CA VAL A 429 6.97 20.65 -10.48
C VAL A 429 7.80 20.13 -11.65
N ARG A 430 8.71 19.18 -11.39
CA ARG A 430 9.64 18.65 -12.40
C ARG A 430 9.46 17.16 -12.62
N ARG A 431 9.80 16.66 -13.82
CA ARG A 431 9.81 15.22 -14.10
C ARG A 431 10.81 14.46 -13.23
N GLY A 432 11.93 15.09 -12.89
CA GLY A 432 12.95 14.56 -11.97
C GLY A 432 12.48 14.44 -10.51
N ASP A 433 11.32 15.00 -10.13
CA ASP A 433 10.74 14.79 -8.80
C ASP A 433 9.97 13.47 -8.71
N VAL A 434 9.68 12.78 -9.83
CA VAL A 434 8.93 11.52 -9.82
C VAL A 434 9.81 10.38 -9.31
N LEU A 435 9.58 9.97 -8.06
CA LEU A 435 10.34 8.92 -7.38
C LEU A 435 9.92 7.51 -7.83
N ALA A 436 8.65 7.35 -8.21
CA ALA A 436 8.09 6.14 -8.80
C ALA A 436 6.85 6.53 -9.62
N ALA A 437 6.55 5.75 -10.65
CA ALA A 437 5.31 5.85 -11.41
C ALA A 437 4.79 4.44 -11.68
N TRP A 438 3.49 4.19 -11.57
CA TRP A 438 2.95 2.86 -11.79
C TRP A 438 1.59 2.94 -12.44
N SER A 439 1.24 1.91 -13.22
CA SER A 439 -0.08 1.74 -13.83
C SER A 439 -0.80 0.55 -13.22
N GLY A 440 -2.09 0.69 -12.93
CA GLY A 440 -3.00 -0.41 -12.59
C GLY A 440 -4.08 -0.60 -13.65
N ILE A 441 -4.52 -1.85 -13.87
CA ILE A 441 -5.62 -2.15 -14.80
C ILE A 441 -6.92 -2.28 -14.01
N ARG A 442 -7.89 -1.40 -14.28
CA ARG A 442 -9.25 -1.45 -13.76
C ARG A 442 -10.05 -2.52 -14.51
N PRO A 443 -10.63 -3.52 -13.84
CA PRO A 443 -11.46 -4.52 -14.49
C PRO A 443 -12.89 -3.99 -14.66
N LEU A 444 -13.10 -2.99 -15.52
CA LEU A 444 -14.48 -2.54 -15.83
C LEU A 444 -15.19 -3.68 -16.56
N VAL A 445 -16.51 -3.81 -16.38
CA VAL A 445 -17.25 -4.99 -16.86
C VAL A 445 -18.45 -4.58 -17.69
N ARG A 446 -18.73 -5.33 -18.76
CA ARG A 446 -19.96 -5.28 -19.54
C ARG A 446 -20.88 -6.42 -19.09
N ASP A 447 -22.16 -6.14 -18.98
CA ASP A 447 -23.14 -7.19 -18.64
C ASP A 447 -23.39 -8.07 -19.88
N PRO A 448 -23.06 -9.37 -19.86
CA PRO A 448 -23.27 -10.28 -20.98
C PRO A 448 -24.77 -10.56 -21.24
N SER A 449 -25.65 -10.24 -20.28
CA SER A 449 -27.10 -10.44 -20.37
C SER A 449 -27.86 -9.18 -20.81
N ALA A 450 -27.19 -8.03 -20.90
CA ALA A 450 -27.82 -6.77 -21.27
C ALA A 450 -28.11 -6.68 -22.78
N LYS A 451 -29.28 -6.13 -23.14
CA LYS A 451 -29.68 -5.92 -24.54
C LYS A 451 -28.80 -4.91 -25.29
N ASN A 452 -28.14 -4.00 -24.56
CA ASN A 452 -27.13 -3.06 -25.08
C ASN A 452 -25.77 -3.40 -24.47
N SER A 453 -24.91 -4.06 -25.24
CA SER A 453 -23.56 -4.51 -24.81
C SER A 453 -22.54 -3.38 -24.61
N ALA A 454 -22.95 -2.11 -24.78
CA ALA A 454 -22.08 -0.94 -24.67
C ALA A 454 -21.99 -0.35 -23.25
N ASP A 455 -23.00 -0.57 -22.39
CA ASP A 455 -23.05 0.04 -21.06
C ASP A 455 -22.24 -0.77 -20.05
N LEU A 456 -21.29 -0.09 -19.40
CA LEU A 456 -20.46 -0.69 -18.36
C LEU A 456 -21.24 -0.82 -17.05
N VAL A 457 -21.15 -1.99 -16.42
CA VAL A 457 -21.61 -2.22 -15.05
C VAL A 457 -20.77 -1.35 -14.12
N ARG A 458 -21.44 -0.41 -13.44
CA ARG A 458 -20.77 0.54 -12.53
C ARG A 458 -20.40 -0.08 -11.17
N ASN A 459 -21.04 -1.20 -10.81
CA ASN A 459 -20.75 -2.01 -9.63
C ASN A 459 -19.96 -3.27 -10.02
N HIS A 460 -19.99 -4.30 -9.19
CA HIS A 460 -19.57 -5.64 -9.56
C HIS A 460 -20.71 -6.43 -10.20
N MET A 461 -20.34 -7.55 -10.80
CA MET A 461 -21.25 -8.53 -11.38
C MET A 461 -20.89 -9.92 -10.85
N ILE A 462 -21.94 -10.72 -10.60
CA ILE A 462 -21.81 -12.15 -10.31
C ILE A 462 -22.53 -12.90 -11.42
N HIS A 463 -21.79 -13.72 -12.18
CA HIS A 463 -22.31 -14.52 -13.28
C HIS A 463 -22.06 -16.01 -13.00
N VAL A 464 -23.05 -16.86 -13.28
CA VAL A 464 -22.93 -18.32 -13.15
C VAL A 464 -23.03 -18.92 -14.56
N SER A 465 -22.01 -19.63 -15.01
CA SER A 465 -22.04 -20.29 -16.32
C SER A 465 -22.87 -21.58 -16.31
N ASP A 466 -23.16 -22.14 -17.48
CA ASP A 466 -23.87 -23.42 -17.62
C ASP A 466 -23.15 -24.59 -16.92
N SER A 467 -21.81 -24.53 -16.85
CA SER A 467 -20.98 -25.48 -16.12
C SER A 467 -20.86 -25.16 -14.62
N LYS A 468 -21.62 -24.17 -14.14
CA LYS A 468 -21.65 -23.63 -12.78
C LYS A 468 -20.37 -22.93 -12.32
N LEU A 469 -19.49 -22.48 -13.21
CA LEU A 469 -18.40 -21.57 -12.81
C LEU A 469 -19.00 -20.24 -12.34
N ILE A 470 -18.75 -19.84 -11.09
CA ILE A 470 -19.15 -18.54 -10.57
C ILE A 470 -18.05 -17.53 -10.89
N THR A 471 -18.40 -16.42 -11.53
CA THR A 471 -17.48 -15.33 -11.84
C THR A 471 -17.88 -14.06 -11.12
N VAL A 472 -16.94 -13.47 -10.38
CA VAL A 472 -17.09 -12.17 -9.71
C VAL A 472 -16.15 -11.18 -10.40
N ALA A 473 -16.73 -10.22 -11.12
CA ALA A 473 -15.99 -9.25 -11.91
C ALA A 473 -16.38 -7.81 -11.56
N GLY A 474 -15.47 -6.86 -11.78
CA GLY A 474 -15.73 -5.45 -11.52
C GLY A 474 -15.57 -5.05 -10.06
N GLY A 475 -16.37 -4.06 -9.64
CA GLY A 475 -16.36 -3.55 -8.27
C GLY A 475 -15.14 -2.68 -7.93
N LYS A 476 -15.00 -2.39 -6.63
CA LYS A 476 -14.00 -1.48 -6.08
C LYS A 476 -13.37 -2.09 -4.83
N TRP A 477 -12.19 -1.59 -4.47
CA TRP A 477 -11.60 -1.94 -3.17
C TRP A 477 -12.57 -1.58 -2.04
N THR A 478 -13.13 -0.37 -2.01
CA THR A 478 -14.07 0.01 -0.93
C THR A 478 -15.20 -1.01 -0.68
N THR A 479 -15.70 -1.69 -1.72
CA THR A 479 -16.84 -2.62 -1.61
C THR A 479 -16.46 -4.10 -1.59
N TYR A 480 -15.17 -4.44 -1.49
CA TYR A 480 -14.69 -5.83 -1.63
C TYR A 480 -15.39 -6.84 -0.70
N ARG A 481 -15.72 -6.43 0.54
CA ARG A 481 -16.31 -7.32 1.56
C ARG A 481 -17.78 -7.58 1.27
N ALA A 482 -18.52 -6.56 0.83
CA ALA A 482 -19.89 -6.73 0.33
C ALA A 482 -19.92 -7.62 -0.93
N MET A 483 -18.98 -7.40 -1.86
CA MET A 483 -18.81 -8.26 -3.03
C MET A 483 -18.52 -9.72 -2.66
N ALA A 484 -17.66 -9.94 -1.66
CA ALA A 484 -17.34 -11.26 -1.15
C ALA A 484 -18.57 -11.94 -0.51
N GLU A 485 -19.31 -11.20 0.32
CA GLU A 485 -20.56 -11.66 0.95
C GLU A 485 -21.56 -12.15 -0.09
N GLU A 486 -21.82 -11.36 -1.13
CA GLU A 486 -22.74 -11.72 -2.21
C GLU A 486 -22.24 -12.91 -3.05
N ALA A 487 -20.93 -12.99 -3.32
CA ALA A 487 -20.34 -14.08 -4.07
C ALA A 487 -20.46 -15.42 -3.33
N ILE A 488 -20.23 -15.43 -2.02
CA ILE A 488 -20.36 -16.62 -1.18
C ILE A 488 -21.82 -16.99 -0.98
N ASP A 489 -22.72 -16.02 -0.82
CA ASP A 489 -24.18 -16.27 -0.79
C ASP A 489 -24.62 -16.98 -2.07
N LYS A 490 -24.16 -16.50 -3.24
CA LYS A 490 -24.48 -17.14 -4.51
C LYS A 490 -23.86 -18.54 -4.62
N ALA A 491 -22.65 -18.74 -4.12
CA ALA A 491 -22.01 -20.05 -4.11
C ALA A 491 -22.75 -21.06 -3.22
N ILE A 492 -23.25 -20.62 -2.07
CA ILE A 492 -24.07 -21.45 -1.19
C ILE A 492 -25.35 -21.90 -1.89
N GLU A 493 -26.02 -21.01 -2.62
CA GLU A 493 -27.22 -21.33 -3.41
C GLU A 493 -26.91 -22.32 -4.55
N VAL A 494 -25.91 -22.04 -5.38
CA VAL A 494 -25.61 -22.80 -6.62
C VAL A 494 -25.12 -24.22 -6.34
N PHE A 495 -24.35 -24.40 -5.26
CA PHE A 495 -23.72 -25.67 -4.89
C PHE A 495 -24.37 -26.33 -3.67
N GLU A 496 -25.50 -25.80 -3.19
CA GLU A 496 -26.27 -26.32 -2.05
C GLU A 496 -25.40 -26.54 -0.80
N LEU A 497 -24.50 -25.59 -0.53
CA LEU A 497 -23.56 -25.68 0.60
C LEU A 497 -24.28 -25.45 1.93
N LYS A 498 -23.72 -26.01 3.00
CA LYS A 498 -24.31 -25.92 4.36
C LYS A 498 -23.34 -25.17 5.29
N PRO A 499 -23.37 -23.84 5.31
CA PRO A 499 -22.56 -23.06 6.24
C PRO A 499 -23.03 -23.26 7.69
N HIS A 500 -22.11 -23.11 8.64
CA HIS A 500 -22.41 -23.16 10.08
C HIS A 500 -22.90 -21.82 10.63
N ASN A 501 -22.44 -20.71 10.04
CA ASN A 501 -22.74 -19.34 10.50
C ASN A 501 -23.19 -18.46 9.32
N PRO A 502 -23.93 -17.36 9.58
CA PRO A 502 -24.10 -16.29 8.60
C PRO A 502 -22.78 -15.54 8.35
N CYS A 503 -22.77 -14.60 7.40
CA CYS A 503 -21.63 -13.70 7.20
C CYS A 503 -21.35 -12.89 8.48
N ILE A 504 -20.13 -12.98 9.01
CA ILE A 504 -19.69 -12.22 10.20
C ILE A 504 -18.56 -11.24 9.90
N THR A 505 -18.14 -11.11 8.63
CA THR A 505 -16.93 -10.39 8.21
C THR A 505 -16.91 -8.91 8.56
N ARG A 506 -18.07 -8.30 8.83
CA ARG A 506 -18.18 -6.92 9.33
C ARG A 506 -17.53 -6.70 10.70
N HIS A 507 -17.36 -7.77 11.47
CA HIS A 507 -16.84 -7.73 12.84
C HIS A 507 -15.54 -8.54 13.01
N VAL A 508 -15.08 -9.23 11.97
CA VAL A 508 -13.85 -10.02 12.01
C VAL A 508 -12.67 -9.07 11.95
N LYS A 509 -12.00 -8.86 13.08
CA LYS A 509 -10.75 -8.11 13.15
C LYS A 509 -9.66 -8.86 12.39
N LEU A 510 -8.97 -8.15 11.50
CA LEU A 510 -7.85 -8.73 10.78
C LEU A 510 -6.66 -8.98 11.71
N ILE A 511 -5.79 -9.90 11.34
CA ILE A 511 -4.49 -10.09 11.97
C ILE A 511 -3.74 -8.75 12.00
N GLY A 512 -3.16 -8.41 13.17
CA GLY A 512 -2.61 -7.09 13.45
C GLY A 512 -3.52 -6.21 14.31
N SER A 513 -4.84 -6.46 14.33
CA SER A 513 -5.80 -5.55 14.96
C SER A 513 -6.17 -5.85 16.42
N HIS A 514 -5.80 -7.01 16.98
CA HIS A 514 -6.33 -7.48 18.27
C HIS A 514 -5.68 -6.76 19.46
N GLY A 515 -4.38 -6.44 19.36
CA GLY A 515 -3.62 -5.70 20.38
C GLY A 515 -3.17 -4.30 19.93
N TYR A 516 -3.72 -3.78 18.84
CA TYR A 516 -3.29 -2.49 18.29
C TYR A 516 -3.65 -1.31 19.20
N SER A 517 -2.71 -0.39 19.35
CA SER A 517 -2.97 0.95 19.90
C SER A 517 -2.09 1.99 19.23
N LYS A 518 -2.59 3.22 19.11
CA LYS A 518 -1.85 4.34 18.50
C LYS A 518 -0.54 4.68 19.24
N THR A 519 -0.44 4.32 20.51
CA THR A 519 0.75 4.57 21.36
C THR A 519 1.69 3.37 21.44
N MET A 520 1.39 2.26 20.75
CA MET A 520 2.18 1.03 20.83
C MET A 520 3.64 1.24 20.38
N PHE A 521 3.89 2.16 19.44
CA PHE A 521 5.24 2.49 18.99
C PHE A 521 6.17 2.90 20.14
N ILE A 522 5.64 3.58 21.18
CA ILE A 522 6.43 3.98 22.36
C ILE A 522 6.98 2.75 23.08
N LYS A 523 6.15 1.71 23.23
CA LYS A 523 6.56 0.46 23.88
C LYS A 523 7.58 -0.31 23.03
N LEU A 524 7.44 -0.29 21.70
CA LEU A 524 8.44 -0.87 20.80
C LEU A 524 9.80 -0.17 20.92
N ILE A 525 9.82 1.17 21.00
CA ILE A 525 11.04 1.95 21.24
C ILE A 525 11.67 1.57 22.57
N GLN A 526 10.89 1.53 23.66
CA GLN A 526 11.40 1.23 25.00
C GLN A 526 11.95 -0.19 25.11
N GLN A 527 11.33 -1.17 24.44
CA GLN A 527 11.73 -2.57 24.51
C GLN A 527 12.92 -2.90 23.60
N PHE A 528 12.92 -2.38 22.37
CA PHE A 528 13.87 -2.77 21.32
C PHE A 528 14.84 -1.66 20.93
N GLY A 529 14.76 -0.46 21.51
CA GLY A 529 15.66 0.65 21.18
C GLY A 529 15.61 1.06 19.70
N LEU A 530 14.42 1.00 19.09
CA LEU A 530 14.18 1.38 17.69
C LEU A 530 14.11 2.91 17.52
N GLU A 531 14.44 3.40 16.33
CA GLU A 531 14.14 4.79 15.96
C GLU A 531 12.62 5.02 15.95
N THR A 532 12.21 6.24 16.29
CA THR A 532 10.78 6.60 16.38
C THR A 532 10.01 6.33 15.09
N GLU A 533 10.60 6.70 13.95
CA GLU A 533 9.99 6.51 12.64
C GLU A 533 9.78 5.02 12.31
N ILE A 534 10.77 4.18 12.59
CA ILE A 534 10.69 2.72 12.41
C ILE A 534 9.60 2.14 13.31
N ALA A 535 9.56 2.52 14.59
CA ALA A 535 8.56 2.01 15.52
C ALA A 535 7.12 2.42 15.12
N GLN A 536 6.94 3.64 14.63
CA GLN A 536 5.66 4.13 14.09
C GLN A 536 5.27 3.36 12.82
N HIS A 537 6.20 3.20 11.89
CA HIS A 537 6.00 2.40 10.67
C HIS A 537 5.58 0.98 11.00
N LEU A 538 6.31 0.28 11.87
CA LEU A 538 5.97 -1.10 12.24
C LEU A 538 4.59 -1.18 12.91
N THR A 539 4.26 -0.23 13.79
CA THR A 539 2.95 -0.14 14.44
C THR A 539 1.82 0.03 13.42
N ASN A 540 2.00 0.89 12.43
CA ASN A 540 0.98 1.16 11.41
C ASN A 540 0.94 0.08 10.31
N SER A 541 2.03 -0.63 10.06
CA SER A 541 2.07 -1.65 8.99
C SER A 541 1.70 -3.05 9.48
N TYR A 542 1.98 -3.38 10.74
CA TYR A 542 1.82 -4.74 11.28
C TYR A 542 0.89 -4.81 12.50
N GLY A 543 0.50 -3.67 13.07
CA GLY A 543 -0.33 -3.63 14.27
C GLY A 543 0.32 -4.44 15.41
N ASP A 544 -0.44 -5.30 16.07
CA ASP A 544 0.07 -6.18 17.13
C ASP A 544 1.20 -7.13 16.69
N ARG A 545 1.36 -7.38 15.38
CA ARG A 545 2.47 -8.19 14.85
C ARG A 545 3.80 -7.44 14.82
N ALA A 546 3.80 -6.12 15.02
CA ALA A 546 5.02 -5.32 15.11
C ALA A 546 5.97 -5.83 16.19
N TRP A 547 5.45 -6.45 17.27
CA TRP A 547 6.26 -7.10 18.30
C TRP A 547 7.06 -8.27 17.76
N ALA A 548 6.44 -9.13 16.96
CA ALA A 548 7.10 -10.26 16.33
C ALA A 548 8.10 -9.79 15.25
N VAL A 549 7.77 -8.73 14.52
CA VAL A 549 8.68 -8.13 13.55
C VAL A 549 9.90 -7.55 14.27
N ALA A 550 9.71 -6.69 15.27
CA ALA A 550 10.81 -6.08 16.02
C ALA A 550 11.72 -7.11 16.70
N ALA A 551 11.17 -8.23 17.17
CA ALA A 551 11.94 -9.32 17.75
C ALA A 551 12.90 -10.02 16.77
N LEU A 552 12.70 -9.88 15.46
CA LEU A 552 13.57 -10.41 14.41
C LEU A 552 14.65 -9.42 13.97
N ALA A 553 14.70 -8.21 14.53
CA ALA A 553 15.66 -7.19 14.13
C ALA A 553 17.07 -7.54 14.58
N GLN A 554 18.05 -7.34 13.69
CA GLN A 554 19.44 -7.47 14.07
C GLN A 554 19.95 -6.21 14.79
N PRO A 555 20.91 -6.35 15.73
CA PRO A 555 21.57 -5.22 16.36
C PRO A 555 22.30 -4.34 15.32
N THR A 556 22.17 -3.03 15.42
CA THR A 556 22.81 -2.09 14.47
C THR A 556 24.32 -1.92 14.73
N GLY A 557 24.80 -2.33 15.91
CA GLY A 557 26.16 -2.05 16.38
C GLY A 557 26.36 -0.61 16.88
N LYS A 558 25.30 0.21 16.94
CA LYS A 558 25.33 1.58 17.44
C LYS A 558 24.80 1.65 18.88
N ARG A 559 25.13 2.72 19.59
CA ARG A 559 24.53 3.03 20.90
C ARG A 559 23.04 3.33 20.77
N TRP A 560 22.65 4.03 19.70
CA TRP A 560 21.28 4.32 19.34
C TRP A 560 21.18 4.54 17.82
N PRO A 561 20.15 4.02 17.15
CA PRO A 561 19.23 2.97 17.62
C PRO A 561 19.96 1.66 17.90
N VAL A 562 19.45 0.83 18.83
CA VAL A 562 20.07 -0.45 19.20
C VAL A 562 19.77 -1.52 18.16
N PHE A 563 18.54 -1.55 17.66
CA PHE A 563 18.04 -2.50 16.65
C PHE A 563 17.39 -1.77 15.47
N GLY A 564 17.11 -2.50 14.40
CA GLY A 564 16.41 -2.00 13.20
C GLY A 564 17.37 -1.46 12.16
N LYS A 565 18.08 -2.36 11.46
CA LYS A 565 18.95 -1.97 10.35
C LYS A 565 18.06 -1.63 9.16
N ARG A 566 18.10 -0.35 8.74
CA ARG A 566 17.32 0.10 7.58
C ARG A 566 17.78 -0.58 6.30
N LEU A 567 16.83 -0.96 5.45
CA LEU A 567 17.07 -1.44 4.08
C LEU A 567 17.51 -0.27 3.18
N SER A 568 16.89 0.89 3.36
CA SER A 568 17.23 2.14 2.67
C SER A 568 17.37 3.29 3.68
N PRO A 569 18.39 4.16 3.57
CA PRO A 569 18.65 5.21 4.56
C PRO A 569 17.48 6.16 4.84
N PHE A 570 16.65 6.44 3.83
CA PHE A 570 15.58 7.45 3.90
C PHE A 570 14.19 6.85 4.16
N TYR A 571 14.08 5.53 4.28
CA TYR A 571 12.80 4.86 4.50
C TYR A 571 12.85 4.02 5.78
N PRO A 572 11.73 3.89 6.51
CA PRO A 572 11.70 3.20 7.80
C PRO A 572 11.64 1.67 7.68
N TYR A 573 11.96 1.11 6.51
CA TYR A 573 11.93 -0.33 6.28
C TYR A 573 13.19 -1.00 6.81
N VAL A 574 13.03 -2.11 7.53
CA VAL A 574 14.14 -2.77 8.23
C VAL A 574 14.32 -4.24 7.85
N ASP A 575 15.52 -4.76 8.12
CA ASP A 575 15.93 -6.15 7.90
C ASP A 575 14.98 -7.20 8.49
N SER A 576 14.35 -6.89 9.63
CA SER A 576 13.38 -7.77 10.27
C SER A 576 12.07 -7.94 9.51
N GLU A 577 11.66 -6.94 8.73
CA GLU A 577 10.44 -7.03 7.93
C GLU A 577 10.60 -8.06 6.82
N VAL A 578 11.79 -8.15 6.21
CA VAL A 578 12.09 -9.16 5.18
C VAL A 578 11.99 -10.56 5.78
N ARG A 579 12.58 -10.78 6.97
CA ARG A 579 12.52 -12.08 7.67
C ARG A 579 11.09 -12.43 8.07
N TYR A 580 10.35 -11.47 8.61
CA TYR A 580 8.96 -11.66 8.98
C TYR A 580 8.11 -11.99 7.75
N ALA A 581 8.29 -11.26 6.65
CA ALA A 581 7.59 -11.48 5.38
C ALA A 581 7.77 -12.91 4.86
N VAL A 582 8.99 -13.43 4.86
CA VAL A 582 9.28 -14.80 4.44
C VAL A 582 8.65 -15.82 5.40
N ARG A 583 8.87 -15.66 6.71
CA ARG A 583 8.47 -16.64 7.72
C ARG A 583 6.97 -16.67 8.02
N ARG A 584 6.27 -15.55 7.81
CA ARG A 584 4.92 -15.31 8.33
C ARG A 584 3.95 -14.69 7.33
N GLU A 585 4.40 -14.25 6.16
CA GLU A 585 3.52 -13.61 5.17
C GLU A 585 3.70 -14.16 3.76
N TYR A 586 4.28 -15.37 3.64
CA TYR A 586 4.44 -16.12 2.39
C TYR A 586 5.21 -15.38 1.29
N ALA A 587 6.12 -14.47 1.63
CA ALA A 587 6.99 -13.86 0.63
C ALA A 587 7.98 -14.90 0.08
N CYS A 588 7.99 -15.09 -1.24
CA CYS A 588 8.81 -16.08 -1.94
C CYS A 588 9.73 -15.47 -3.01
N THR A 589 9.49 -14.22 -3.41
CA THR A 589 10.31 -13.48 -4.39
C THR A 589 10.74 -12.12 -3.84
N LEU A 590 11.78 -11.51 -4.44
CA LEU A 590 12.19 -10.14 -4.08
C LEU A 590 11.05 -9.13 -4.28
N VAL A 591 10.26 -9.32 -5.36
CA VAL A 591 9.13 -8.45 -5.70
C VAL A 591 8.06 -8.49 -4.60
N ASP A 592 7.83 -9.64 -3.96
CA ASP A 592 6.88 -9.76 -2.84
C ASP A 592 7.22 -8.79 -1.72
N VAL A 593 8.51 -8.67 -1.40
CA VAL A 593 9.02 -7.81 -0.33
C VAL A 593 8.99 -6.34 -0.73
N ILE A 594 9.66 -5.95 -1.82
CA ILE A 594 9.81 -4.54 -2.20
C ILE A 594 8.50 -3.91 -2.66
N ALA A 595 7.63 -4.70 -3.30
CA ALA A 595 6.39 -4.20 -3.88
C ALA A 595 5.24 -4.26 -2.89
N ARG A 596 5.07 -5.35 -2.13
CA ARG A 596 3.83 -5.62 -1.37
C ARG A 596 3.99 -5.57 0.14
N ARG A 597 5.10 -6.04 0.71
CA ARG A 597 5.33 -6.01 2.17
C ARG A 597 5.86 -4.65 2.65
N THR A 598 6.86 -4.09 1.97
CA THR A 598 7.46 -2.79 2.32
C THR A 598 6.95 -1.64 1.46
N ARG A 599 6.38 -1.89 0.27
CA ARG A 599 5.90 -0.84 -0.66
C ARG A 599 6.98 0.10 -1.20
N LEU A 600 8.27 -0.15 -0.91
CA LEU A 600 9.39 0.69 -1.33
C LEU A 600 9.43 0.91 -2.84
N ALA A 601 9.12 -0.12 -3.65
CA ALA A 601 9.05 0.02 -5.11
C ALA A 601 7.96 0.98 -5.59
N PHE A 602 6.89 1.15 -4.81
CA PHE A 602 5.81 2.12 -5.09
C PHE A 602 6.14 3.52 -4.59
N LEU A 603 7.03 3.65 -3.62
CA LEU A 603 7.43 4.95 -3.07
C LEU A 603 8.59 5.56 -3.84
N ASN A 604 9.59 4.76 -4.14
CA ASN A 604 10.83 5.18 -4.76
C ASN A 604 11.54 3.99 -5.41
N ALA A 605 11.46 3.91 -6.73
CA ALA A 605 11.98 2.79 -7.50
C ALA A 605 13.52 2.68 -7.38
N GLN A 606 14.22 3.82 -7.29
CA GLN A 606 15.67 3.83 -7.11
C GLN A 606 16.09 3.33 -5.72
N ALA A 607 15.40 3.77 -4.67
CA ALA A 607 15.66 3.30 -3.32
C ALA A 607 15.37 1.80 -3.18
N ALA A 608 14.39 1.28 -3.89
CA ALA A 608 14.13 -0.16 -3.99
C ALA A 608 15.28 -0.88 -4.68
N LEU A 609 15.76 -0.38 -5.82
CA LEU A 609 16.92 -0.93 -6.55
C LEU A 609 18.16 -1.00 -5.65
N ASP A 610 18.48 0.10 -4.97
CA ASP A 610 19.64 0.21 -4.07
C ASP A 610 19.55 -0.77 -2.89
N SER A 611 18.33 -1.14 -2.48
CA SER A 611 18.09 -2.07 -1.37
C SER A 611 18.16 -3.55 -1.79
N LEU A 612 18.09 -3.86 -3.10
CA LEU A 612 17.98 -5.23 -3.59
C LEU A 612 19.12 -6.15 -3.12
N PRO A 613 20.41 -5.77 -3.16
CA PRO A 613 21.48 -6.69 -2.77
C PRO A 613 21.36 -7.16 -1.31
N LEU A 614 21.00 -6.24 -0.40
CA LEU A 614 20.77 -6.59 1.00
C LEU A 614 19.55 -7.50 1.18
N ILE A 615 18.47 -7.24 0.44
CA ILE A 615 17.26 -8.08 0.49
C ILE A 615 17.56 -9.48 -0.07
N VAL A 616 18.36 -9.58 -1.13
CA VAL A 616 18.85 -10.87 -1.69
C VAL A 616 19.61 -11.64 -0.63
N ASP A 617 20.55 -11.02 0.08
CA ASP A 617 21.34 -11.70 1.11
C ASP A 617 20.43 -12.23 2.24
N ILE A 618 19.48 -11.42 2.70
CA ILE A 618 18.51 -11.83 3.73
C ILE A 618 17.62 -12.97 3.25
N MET A 619 17.03 -12.85 2.05
CA MET A 619 16.15 -13.90 1.53
C MET A 619 16.90 -15.18 1.20
N THR A 620 18.17 -15.09 0.81
CA THR A 620 19.05 -16.25 0.63
C THR A 620 19.28 -16.98 1.94
N GLU A 621 19.54 -16.26 3.04
CA GLU A 621 19.66 -16.83 4.38
C GLU A 621 18.36 -17.57 4.79
N GLU A 622 17.19 -16.98 4.51
CA GLU A 622 15.91 -17.53 4.94
C GLU A 622 15.39 -18.69 4.04
N LEU A 623 15.69 -18.67 2.74
CA LEU A 623 15.14 -19.60 1.75
C LEU A 623 16.16 -20.57 1.15
N GLY A 624 17.45 -20.40 1.45
CA GLY A 624 18.52 -21.26 0.94
C GLY A 624 18.71 -21.17 -0.58
N TRP A 625 18.62 -19.97 -1.15
CA TRP A 625 18.74 -19.78 -2.61
C TRP A 625 20.15 -20.08 -3.15
N SER A 626 20.20 -20.81 -4.26
CA SER A 626 21.43 -20.96 -5.06
C SER A 626 21.85 -19.64 -5.70
N GLU A 627 23.12 -19.49 -6.09
CA GLU A 627 23.61 -18.30 -6.81
C GLU A 627 22.82 -18.02 -8.09
N GLN A 628 22.41 -19.08 -8.80
CA GLN A 628 21.56 -18.97 -9.98
C GLN A 628 20.17 -18.41 -9.63
N ARG A 629 19.56 -18.86 -8.52
CA ARG A 629 18.28 -18.33 -8.04
C ARG A 629 18.41 -16.86 -7.62
N GLN A 630 19.49 -16.50 -6.91
CA GLN A 630 19.77 -15.13 -6.51
C GLN A 630 19.86 -14.19 -7.73
N SER A 631 20.59 -14.61 -8.76
CA SER A 631 20.74 -13.83 -10.00
C SER A 631 19.40 -13.66 -10.72
N LYS A 632 18.62 -14.75 -10.86
CA LYS A 632 17.29 -14.71 -11.50
C LYS A 632 16.33 -13.78 -10.75
N GLU A 633 16.29 -13.87 -9.43
CA GLU A 633 15.44 -13.00 -8.60
C GLU A 633 15.83 -11.53 -8.75
N TYR A 634 17.13 -11.23 -8.76
CA TYR A 634 17.64 -9.89 -8.93
C TYR A 634 17.27 -9.29 -10.30
N GLU A 635 17.41 -10.07 -11.38
CA GLU A 635 17.00 -9.66 -12.73
C GLU A 635 15.48 -9.41 -12.79
N GLN A 636 14.67 -10.32 -12.27
CA GLN A 636 13.21 -10.17 -12.24
C GLN A 636 12.76 -8.96 -11.41
N ALA A 637 13.46 -8.64 -10.32
CA ALA A 637 13.19 -7.46 -9.52
C ALA A 637 13.52 -6.17 -10.28
N ILE A 638 14.59 -6.14 -11.06
CA ILE A 638 14.91 -5.00 -11.93
C ILE A 638 13.83 -4.82 -13.00
N ASP A 639 13.44 -5.89 -13.69
CA ASP A 639 12.39 -5.83 -14.71
C ASP A 639 11.08 -5.29 -14.14
N PHE A 640 10.73 -5.71 -12.91
CA PHE A 640 9.60 -5.15 -12.19
C PHE A 640 9.78 -3.65 -11.90
N LEU A 641 10.95 -3.22 -11.43
CA LEU A 641 11.21 -1.80 -11.13
C LEU A 641 11.17 -0.90 -12.37
N LEU A 642 11.52 -1.41 -13.56
CA LEU A 642 11.31 -0.69 -14.83
C LEU A 642 9.83 -0.35 -15.04
N THR A 643 8.92 -1.24 -14.63
CA THR A 643 7.47 -0.98 -14.69
C THR A 643 6.99 0.01 -13.62
N MET A 644 7.85 0.34 -12.65
CA MET A 644 7.62 1.33 -11.59
C MET A 644 8.23 2.70 -11.93
N GLY A 645 8.54 2.95 -13.22
CA GLY A 645 9.08 4.22 -13.70
C GLY A 645 10.58 4.37 -13.49
N LEU A 646 11.28 3.30 -13.13
CA LEU A 646 12.75 3.28 -13.12
C LEU A 646 13.27 3.39 -14.57
N PRO A 647 14.22 4.29 -14.86
CA PRO A 647 14.82 4.37 -16.18
C PRO A 647 15.62 3.09 -16.49
N PRO A 648 15.60 2.60 -17.74
CA PRO A 648 16.42 1.46 -18.13
C PRO A 648 17.91 1.68 -17.77
N PRO A 649 18.62 0.68 -17.25
CA PRO A 649 20.03 0.86 -16.96
C PRO A 649 20.84 0.94 -18.27
N LYS A 650 21.89 1.79 -18.30
CA LYS A 650 22.79 1.94 -19.46
C LYS A 650 23.55 0.65 -19.80
N GLU A 651 23.78 -0.18 -18.79
CA GLU A 651 24.39 -1.50 -18.91
C GLU A 651 23.57 -2.52 -18.13
N LYS A 652 23.74 -3.82 -18.45
CA LYS A 652 23.14 -4.89 -17.67
C LYS A 652 23.63 -4.82 -16.21
N LEU A 653 22.71 -4.55 -15.28
CA LEU A 653 22.96 -4.54 -13.84
C LEU A 653 22.94 -5.98 -13.31
N THR A 654 24.11 -6.52 -13.01
CA THR A 654 24.24 -7.83 -12.37
C THR A 654 24.36 -7.69 -10.85
N LEU A 655 23.97 -8.75 -10.13
CA LEU A 655 24.07 -8.79 -8.67
C LEU A 655 25.52 -8.58 -8.19
N ASP A 656 26.50 -9.17 -8.85
CA ASP A 656 27.92 -9.06 -8.48
C ASP A 656 28.44 -7.62 -8.62
N LYS A 657 28.06 -6.94 -9.71
CA LYS A 657 28.39 -5.52 -9.91
C LYS A 657 27.78 -4.67 -8.78
N ALA A 658 26.53 -4.93 -8.41
CA ALA A 658 25.83 -4.21 -7.35
C ALA A 658 26.46 -4.44 -5.96
N LYS A 659 26.81 -5.68 -5.63
CA LYS A 659 27.51 -6.04 -4.39
C LYS A 659 28.89 -5.39 -4.31
N THR A 660 29.65 -5.41 -5.40
CA THR A 660 30.97 -4.78 -5.49
C THR A 660 30.90 -3.27 -5.28
N ALA A 661 29.93 -2.61 -5.91
CA ALA A 661 29.68 -1.17 -5.73
C ALA A 661 29.38 -0.83 -4.26
N LEU A 662 28.46 -1.56 -3.63
CA LEU A 662 28.14 -1.39 -2.20
C LEU A 662 29.36 -1.55 -1.29
N GLN A 663 30.23 -2.54 -1.54
CA GLN A 663 31.46 -2.76 -0.76
C GLN A 663 32.49 -1.65 -0.94
N ALA A 664 32.59 -1.07 -2.14
CA ALA A 664 33.49 0.05 -2.42
C ALA A 664 33.02 1.37 -1.79
N GLY A 665 31.85 1.41 -1.12
CA GLY A 665 31.19 2.64 -0.70
C GLY A 665 30.76 3.52 -1.89
N GLN A 666 30.96 3.04 -3.11
CA GLN A 666 30.54 3.64 -4.35
C GLN A 666 29.12 3.17 -4.60
N ARG A 667 28.13 4.00 -4.33
CA ARG A 667 26.81 3.71 -4.88
C ARG A 667 26.95 3.77 -6.41
N PRO A 668 26.36 2.83 -7.18
CA PRO A 668 26.52 2.78 -8.63
C PRO A 668 26.33 4.19 -9.22
N GLU A 669 27.17 4.60 -10.18
CA GLU A 669 27.15 5.94 -10.80
C GLU A 669 25.80 6.35 -11.44
N HIS A 670 24.80 5.47 -11.39
CA HIS A 670 23.42 5.67 -11.80
C HIS A 670 22.59 6.61 -10.89
N HIS A 671 23.17 7.18 -9.81
CA HIS A 671 22.54 8.27 -9.05
C HIS A 671 22.25 9.54 -9.87
N ALA A 672 22.81 9.65 -11.08
CA ALA A 672 22.55 10.76 -11.99
C ALA A 672 21.08 10.89 -12.43
N PHE A 673 20.26 9.84 -12.30
CA PHE A 673 18.86 9.88 -12.77
C PHE A 673 17.91 10.76 -11.93
N TYR A 674 18.31 11.09 -10.70
CA TYR A 674 17.56 11.99 -9.81
C TYR A 674 18.44 13.03 -9.13
N SER A 675 19.71 13.14 -9.53
CA SER A 675 20.51 14.28 -9.10
C SER A 675 19.89 15.50 -9.76
N ARG A 676 19.22 16.34 -8.96
CA ARG A 676 19.12 17.78 -9.25
C ARG A 676 20.47 18.17 -9.84
N SER A 677 20.52 18.65 -11.08
CA SER A 677 21.78 18.96 -11.75
C SER A 677 22.69 19.67 -10.76
N ARG A 678 23.74 18.98 -10.32
CA ARG A 678 24.76 19.59 -9.47
C ARG A 678 25.72 20.28 -10.42
N PHE A 679 25.85 21.57 -10.23
CA PHE A 679 26.92 22.32 -10.84
C PHE A 679 28.12 22.27 -9.90
N GLN A 680 29.26 21.86 -10.42
CA GLN A 680 30.52 22.05 -9.70
C GLN A 680 30.79 23.56 -9.54
N PRO A 681 31.56 23.98 -8.52
CA PRO A 681 31.91 25.39 -8.34
C PRO A 681 32.52 26.04 -9.61
N GLU A 682 33.28 25.26 -10.39
CA GLU A 682 33.84 25.67 -11.68
C GLU A 682 32.78 25.88 -12.76
N GLU A 683 31.75 25.03 -12.80
CA GLU A 683 30.61 25.19 -13.70
C GLU A 683 29.78 26.42 -13.32
N LEU A 684 29.55 26.65 -12.02
CA LEU A 684 28.86 27.86 -11.54
C LEU A 684 29.63 29.14 -11.89
N ALA A 685 30.95 29.14 -11.69
CA ALA A 685 31.80 30.27 -12.07
C ALA A 685 31.80 30.51 -13.58
N SER A 686 31.79 29.43 -14.38
CA SER A 686 31.61 29.50 -15.82
C SER A 686 30.26 30.11 -16.18
N PHE A 687 29.16 29.63 -15.61
CA PHE A 687 27.82 30.15 -15.86
C PHE A 687 27.63 31.59 -15.42
N GLN A 688 28.24 32.02 -14.31
CA GLN A 688 28.25 33.42 -13.91
C GLN A 688 28.95 34.30 -14.94
N LYS A 689 30.10 33.85 -15.43
CA LYS A 689 30.86 34.57 -16.45
C LYS A 689 30.09 34.63 -17.77
N ILE A 690 29.53 33.50 -18.19
CA ILE A 690 28.68 33.41 -19.38
C ILE A 690 27.47 34.34 -19.24
N TYR A 691 26.76 34.30 -18.12
CA TYR A 691 25.62 35.18 -17.87
C TYR A 691 26.01 36.67 -17.94
N ALA A 692 27.13 37.04 -17.32
CA ALA A 692 27.63 38.41 -17.36
C ALA A 692 28.09 38.87 -18.76
N ASP A 693 28.64 37.96 -19.57
CA ASP A 693 29.03 38.22 -20.96
C ASP A 693 27.80 38.35 -21.88
N LEU A 694 26.65 37.82 -21.47
CA LEU A 694 25.39 37.78 -22.23
C LEU A 694 24.38 38.86 -21.84
N ASP A 695 24.51 39.42 -20.64
CA ASP A 695 23.86 40.67 -20.26
C ASP A 695 24.56 41.85 -20.96
N VAL A 696 24.39 41.94 -22.29
CA VAL A 696 25.02 42.94 -23.16
C VAL A 696 24.64 44.37 -22.73
N LYS A 697 23.50 44.54 -22.06
CA LYS A 697 23.00 45.83 -21.58
C LYS A 697 23.48 46.16 -20.15
N GLY A 698 24.02 45.19 -19.42
CA GLY A 698 24.45 45.33 -18.03
C GLY A 698 23.30 45.65 -17.07
N ASP A 699 22.06 45.27 -17.42
CA ASP A 699 20.85 45.58 -16.66
C ASP A 699 20.42 44.45 -15.70
N GLY A 700 21.18 43.35 -15.70
CA GLY A 700 20.96 42.18 -14.87
C GLY A 700 20.11 41.09 -15.52
N TYR A 701 19.75 41.22 -16.81
CA TYR A 701 18.79 40.33 -17.49
C TYR A 701 19.25 39.87 -18.87
N ILE A 702 18.87 38.64 -19.26
CA ILE A 702 19.09 38.09 -20.62
C ILE A 702 17.75 37.94 -21.34
N GLN A 703 17.69 38.18 -22.66
CA GLN A 703 16.48 37.98 -23.46
C GLN A 703 16.33 36.52 -23.90
N VAL A 704 15.08 36.04 -23.95
CA VAL A 704 14.76 34.64 -24.30
C VAL A 704 15.27 34.22 -25.68
N ASP A 705 15.22 35.13 -26.65
CA ASP A 705 15.59 34.87 -28.04
C ASP A 705 17.07 34.50 -28.21
N ASP A 706 17.92 34.90 -27.26
CA ASP A 706 19.37 34.66 -27.32
C ASP A 706 19.76 33.26 -26.82
N ILE A 707 18.91 32.59 -26.03
CA ILE A 707 19.25 31.33 -25.32
C ILE A 707 19.63 30.21 -26.28
N ALA A 708 18.89 30.04 -27.37
CA ALA A 708 19.15 28.94 -28.30
C ALA A 708 20.53 29.08 -28.98
N GLU A 709 20.95 30.31 -29.28
CA GLU A 709 22.25 30.63 -29.86
C GLU A 709 23.38 30.46 -28.81
N ILE A 710 23.12 30.89 -27.57
CA ILE A 710 24.00 30.72 -26.40
C ILE A 710 24.32 29.24 -26.14
N LEU A 711 23.32 28.37 -26.15
CA LEU A 711 23.50 26.95 -25.89
C LEU A 711 24.36 26.27 -26.95
N GLY A 712 24.23 26.71 -28.21
CA GLY A 712 25.13 26.31 -29.29
C GLY A 712 26.58 26.68 -29.02
N LEU A 713 26.85 27.89 -28.51
CA LEU A 713 28.21 28.37 -28.19
C LEU A 713 28.85 27.61 -27.01
N LEU A 714 28.04 27.15 -26.06
CA LEU A 714 28.49 26.37 -24.90
C LEU A 714 28.72 24.88 -25.22
N GLY A 715 28.57 24.48 -26.48
CA GLY A 715 28.75 23.09 -26.92
C GLY A 715 27.54 22.19 -26.64
N TYR A 716 26.38 22.76 -26.30
CA TYR A 716 25.16 22.02 -26.05
C TYR A 716 24.37 21.85 -27.36
N SER A 717 24.18 20.59 -27.81
CA SER A 717 23.28 20.28 -28.93
C SER A 717 21.85 20.12 -28.41
N VAL A 718 20.98 21.10 -28.67
CA VAL A 718 19.60 21.14 -28.17
C VAL A 718 18.65 21.54 -29.31
N HIS A 719 17.48 20.90 -29.42
CA HIS A 719 16.48 21.28 -30.41
C HIS A 719 15.67 22.49 -29.89
N VAL A 720 15.29 23.43 -30.76
CA VAL A 720 14.57 24.66 -30.38
C VAL A 720 13.27 24.34 -29.60
N ASN A 721 12.58 23.26 -29.96
CA ASN A 721 11.38 22.80 -29.26
C ASN A 721 11.64 22.35 -27.80
N ASP A 722 12.82 21.82 -27.48
CA ASP A 722 13.18 21.38 -26.13
C ASP A 722 13.49 22.59 -25.23
N VAL A 723 14.17 23.58 -25.80
CA VAL A 723 14.41 24.89 -25.16
C VAL A 723 13.07 25.57 -24.88
N ASN A 724 12.16 25.59 -25.85
CA ASN A 724 10.81 26.13 -25.67
C ASN A 724 10.00 25.34 -24.64
N ALA A 725 10.14 24.02 -24.53
CA ALA A 725 9.45 23.24 -23.50
C ALA A 725 9.97 23.53 -22.07
N ILE A 726 11.29 23.75 -21.91
CA ILE A 726 11.89 24.21 -20.65
C ILE A 726 11.37 25.60 -20.31
N LEU A 727 11.37 26.51 -21.29
CA LEU A 727 10.91 27.89 -21.13
C LEU A 727 9.40 27.97 -20.89
N ASP A 728 8.57 27.14 -21.53
CA ASP A 728 7.12 27.08 -21.27
C ASP A 728 6.82 26.59 -19.84
N GLY A 729 7.71 25.77 -19.28
CA GLY A 729 7.70 25.37 -17.87
C GLY A 729 8.13 26.49 -16.90
N MET A 730 8.86 27.49 -17.40
CA MET A 730 9.31 28.67 -16.68
C MET A 730 8.46 29.86 -17.12
N LYS A 731 7.34 30.13 -16.43
CA LYS A 731 6.59 31.36 -16.71
C LYS A 731 7.38 32.58 -16.23
N LEU A 732 8.28 33.07 -17.09
CA LEU A 732 9.08 34.26 -16.93
C LEU A 732 8.16 35.47 -16.71
N ASP A 733 8.38 36.21 -15.64
CA ASP A 733 7.69 37.47 -15.38
C ASP A 733 8.34 38.63 -16.12
N ARG A 734 7.48 39.57 -16.56
CA ARG A 734 7.81 40.83 -17.25
C ARG A 734 8.75 40.68 -18.48
N ALA A 735 8.13 40.70 -19.66
CA ALA A 735 8.78 41.06 -20.93
C ALA A 735 9.94 40.16 -21.40
N GLY A 736 9.95 38.86 -21.05
CA GLY A 736 10.89 37.90 -21.65
C GLY A 736 12.34 38.06 -21.19
N ALA A 737 12.54 38.59 -19.98
CA ALA A 737 13.83 38.71 -19.32
C ALA A 737 14.08 37.49 -18.42
N ILE A 738 15.34 37.03 -18.34
CA ILE A 738 15.78 35.88 -17.53
C ILE A 738 16.79 36.36 -16.51
N GLU A 739 16.54 36.08 -15.23
CA GLU A 739 17.46 36.33 -14.11
C GLU A 739 18.53 35.24 -13.98
N PHE A 740 19.60 35.48 -13.24
CA PHE A 740 20.71 34.51 -13.12
C PHE A 740 20.27 33.19 -12.47
N GLU A 741 19.40 33.24 -11.46
CA GLU A 741 18.80 32.04 -10.89
C GLU A 741 18.01 31.25 -11.93
N GLU A 742 17.25 31.93 -12.80
CA GLU A 742 16.47 31.30 -13.86
C GLU A 742 17.37 30.76 -14.98
N PHE A 743 18.46 31.45 -15.31
CA PHE A 743 19.49 30.97 -16.23
C PHE A 743 20.16 29.68 -15.71
N LEU A 744 20.53 29.63 -14.43
CA LEU A 744 21.04 28.40 -13.80
C LEU A 744 20.03 27.26 -13.86
N GLU A 745 18.73 27.58 -13.76
CA GLU A 745 17.69 26.58 -13.92
C GLU A 745 17.52 26.11 -15.37
N VAL A 746 17.63 27.00 -16.35
CA VAL A 746 17.66 26.63 -17.78
C VAL A 746 18.84 25.71 -18.03
N MET A 747 20.04 26.05 -17.53
CA MET A 747 21.22 25.20 -17.62
C MET A 747 21.03 23.87 -16.88
N SER A 748 20.27 23.86 -15.77
CA SER A 748 19.97 22.65 -15.00
C SER A 748 19.04 21.73 -15.78
N GLY A 749 17.98 22.30 -16.38
CA GLY A 749 17.03 21.59 -17.22
C GLY A 749 17.66 21.08 -18.50
N ILE A 750 18.59 21.82 -19.09
CA ILE A 750 19.33 21.39 -20.29
C ILE A 750 20.34 20.29 -19.96
N LYS A 751 21.03 20.39 -18.83
CA LYS A 751 21.88 19.31 -18.33
C LYS A 751 21.05 18.04 -18.08
N GLU A 752 19.82 18.18 -17.57
CA GLU A 752 18.85 17.08 -17.46
C GLU A 752 18.40 16.54 -18.82
N ILE A 753 18.02 17.40 -19.78
CA ILE A 753 17.60 16.98 -21.13
C ILE A 753 18.74 16.32 -21.88
N GLN A 754 19.97 16.84 -21.85
CA GLN A 754 21.11 16.17 -22.48
C GLN A 754 21.37 14.79 -21.88
N LEU A 755 21.28 14.67 -20.54
CA LEU A 755 21.35 13.36 -19.89
C LEU A 755 20.26 12.42 -20.42
N GLN A 756 19.07 12.93 -20.75
CA GLN A 756 17.99 12.17 -21.39
C GLN A 756 18.18 11.92 -22.91
N THR A 757 18.68 12.87 -23.71
CA THR A 757 18.83 12.76 -25.16
C THR A 757 20.03 11.90 -25.55
N SER A 758 21.16 12.05 -24.86
CA SER A 758 22.31 11.13 -24.99
C SER A 758 21.89 9.70 -24.66
N TYR A 759 20.93 9.56 -23.76
CA TYR A 759 20.37 8.29 -23.34
C TYR A 759 19.33 7.73 -24.33
N ALA A 760 18.45 8.55 -24.91
CA ALA A 760 17.54 8.17 -25.98
C ALA A 760 18.29 7.71 -27.25
N LYS A 761 19.39 8.37 -27.61
CA LYS A 761 20.29 7.94 -28.71
C LYS A 761 21.06 6.64 -28.43
N MET A 762 21.22 6.26 -27.16
CA MET A 762 21.84 4.98 -26.77
C MET A 762 20.84 3.81 -26.71
N LEU A 763 19.54 4.10 -26.60
CA LEU A 763 18.47 3.10 -26.66
C LEU A 763 18.11 2.69 -28.10
N ASP A 764 18.46 3.52 -29.09
CA ASP A 764 18.25 3.23 -30.51
C ASP A 764 19.46 2.44 -31.05
N GLN A 765 19.47 1.12 -30.85
CA GLN A 765 20.39 0.27 -31.62
C GLN A 765 19.95 0.25 -33.10
N PRO A 766 20.89 0.27 -34.07
CA PRO A 766 20.54 0.20 -35.47
C PRO A 766 19.80 -1.12 -35.74
N ARG A 767 18.59 -1.02 -36.31
CA ARG A 767 17.87 -2.17 -36.85
C ARG A 767 18.82 -2.93 -37.78
N ILE A 768 19.08 -4.19 -37.47
CA ILE A 768 19.74 -5.12 -38.39
C ILE A 768 18.94 -5.08 -39.70
N PRO A 769 19.56 -4.80 -40.86
CA PRO A 769 18.83 -4.84 -42.13
C PRO A 769 18.38 -6.28 -42.34
N ILE A 770 17.06 -6.51 -42.31
CA ILE A 770 16.49 -7.76 -42.81
C ILE A 770 16.65 -7.70 -44.33
N GLU A 771 17.66 -8.41 -44.85
CA GLU A 771 17.71 -8.74 -46.26
C GLU A 771 16.43 -9.51 -46.59
N ARG A 772 15.60 -8.91 -47.47
CA ARG A 772 14.48 -9.60 -48.09
C ARG A 772 15.06 -10.72 -48.96
N ALA A 773 15.05 -11.93 -48.45
CA ALA A 773 15.12 -13.11 -49.29
C ALA A 773 13.79 -13.22 -50.06
N SER A 774 13.90 -13.12 -51.37
CA SER A 774 12.87 -13.33 -52.37
C SER A 774 12.34 -14.78 -52.39
N GLY A 775 11.02 -14.92 -52.57
CA GLY A 775 10.33 -16.16 -52.99
C GLY A 775 9.55 -16.82 -51.86
N GLY A 776 8.28 -17.21 -51.99
CA GLY A 776 7.36 -17.24 -53.12
C GLY A 776 6.18 -18.14 -52.73
N ILE A 777 4.96 -17.68 -53.05
CA ILE A 777 3.62 -18.29 -52.90
C ILE A 777 3.07 -18.35 -51.47
#